data_AF-A0A1Q3LU21-F1
#
_entry.id   AF-A0A1Q3LU21-F1
#
_cell.length_a   1.000
_cell.length_b   1.000
_cell.length_c   1.000
_cell.angle_alpha   90.00
_cell.angle_beta   90.00
_cell.angle_gamma   90.00
#
_symmetry.space_group_name_H-M   'P 1'
#
loop_
_entity.id
_entity.type
_entity.pdbx_description
1 polymer ?
#
loop_
_entity_poly.entity_id
_entity_poly.type
_entity_poly.pdbx_seq_one_letter_code
_entity_poly.pdbx_strand_id
1 'polypeptide(L)'
;MKKYFLILVVLSLIGQKMPAQNLGIVFEENSSWSKAVKKAKAENKLIFVNCYSARSAPSKQLASQVFTQDKVGEFFNLHFVNVGYDMEKDADGKARLQSWGITSLPTLIFVDPATENPVGKLVGAGDARWLIEGAKMVLDPSKRIDALAARYNSGEREEGFLMSFIKALSQAGMTAQVQQVVKEWLESLPLDKLATKQVWLIIMQYENDPLSKTLLAVRDNISRFYAIPLENQRAMVDAKLAGAVVKTAMDFAMSPNLASYSQQRYNDFVDYVSQMPNNQGKAVASVWLNTSLLSRKGDWRQMLLVMRTVESEKILPQEIYGQYFVFFLKSLAQVKEKKEAVAEGLKWMDELIAKEQGETMSAYQMKASLYAGKASLWHELGKEGEMNKAQTEMVKYMELAKKSSSIVPANTRQEAGKAVLNYEERENVPIVKATINGHTYSFLFDTCAGYTCVSDRLVNAEQLPYQQTGNTIEGIKGSLQMATISELMLGGLTVKDQKAAVMSQQNQTFVALGVDGIIGVPIINNFVVSINAKNKTIVLGNEPENTIAQWDTLRFSGYNHPLLAIKVKGKDELYDVPALFDTGNGTKTIALPSAQGFKEWTDAGVIGNVENGQGFNALMINGIVKTTDKLYRGGLKELHIGGAAFQDLPIMTGGTGYLLMPFKITSLGEITLDYPRKRFHFAPYTDATVWKGDNRPVYTGVDNGVMKVAAVWGDEVAKQLEAGDTITAIGDKILHNLPVNAPNIDVLINQIKVTTVSVMDSKGVAKQLPAKLFLSKQ
;
A
#
# COMPACT_ATOMS: atom_id res chain seq x y z
N MET A 1 19.02 -36.65 74.28
CA MET A 1 18.15 -37.07 73.15
C MET A 1 17.08 -36.05 72.73
N LYS A 2 16.59 -35.15 73.61
CA LYS A 2 15.54 -34.17 73.25
C LYS A 2 16.01 -32.89 72.52
N LYS A 3 17.32 -32.61 72.41
CA LYS A 3 17.84 -31.39 71.73
C LYS A 3 18.16 -31.57 70.24
N TYR A 4 18.35 -32.79 69.76
CA TYR A 4 18.62 -33.07 68.34
C TYR A 4 17.36 -33.31 67.51
N PHE A 5 16.24 -33.65 68.17
CA PHE A 5 14.96 -33.85 67.50
C PHE A 5 14.35 -32.53 66.99
N LEU A 6 14.64 -31.40 67.66
CA LEU A 6 14.15 -30.08 67.24
C LEU A 6 14.89 -29.54 66.00
N ILE A 7 16.16 -29.89 65.81
CA ILE A 7 16.96 -29.45 64.65
C ILE A 7 16.61 -30.25 63.40
N LEU A 8 16.23 -31.53 63.53
CA LEU A 8 15.78 -32.37 62.42
C LEU A 8 14.37 -32.01 61.91
N VAL A 9 13.50 -31.48 62.77
CA VAL A 9 12.16 -31.01 62.36
C VAL A 9 12.21 -29.63 61.69
N VAL A 10 13.20 -28.79 62.02
CA VAL A 10 13.41 -27.50 61.33
C VAL A 10 14.09 -27.68 59.97
N LEU A 11 14.95 -28.69 59.80
CA LEU A 11 15.55 -29.01 58.49
C LEU A 11 14.61 -29.77 57.53
N SER A 12 13.55 -30.44 58.01
CA SER A 12 12.55 -31.07 57.13
C SER A 12 11.51 -30.09 56.57
N LEU A 13 11.47 -28.85 57.06
CA LEU A 13 10.57 -27.78 56.56
C LEU A 13 11.17 -26.94 55.42
N ILE A 14 12.46 -27.10 55.11
CA ILE A 14 13.15 -26.39 54.00
C ILE A 14 13.06 -27.18 52.67
N GLY A 15 12.52 -28.40 52.71
CA GLY A 15 12.41 -29.30 51.56
C GLY A 15 11.07 -29.27 50.81
N GLN A 16 10.16 -28.34 51.12
CA GLN A 16 9.00 -28.16 50.24
C GLN A 16 9.47 -27.46 48.97
N LYS A 17 9.60 -28.24 47.88
CA LYS A 17 9.51 -27.70 46.54
C LYS A 17 8.18 -26.98 46.48
N MET A 18 8.21 -25.65 46.67
CA MET A 18 7.10 -24.80 46.25
C MET A 18 6.75 -25.25 44.83
N PRO A 19 5.45 -25.48 44.51
CA PRO A 19 5.09 -25.64 43.11
C PRO A 19 5.71 -24.45 42.39
N ALA A 20 6.49 -24.71 41.34
CA ALA A 20 6.93 -23.67 40.43
C ALA A 20 5.63 -23.04 39.90
N GLN A 21 5.20 -21.96 40.55
CA GLN A 21 4.14 -21.13 40.05
C GLN A 21 4.71 -20.59 38.75
N ASN A 22 4.01 -20.85 37.65
CA ASN A 22 4.36 -20.34 36.34
C ASN A 22 4.45 -18.82 36.47
N LEU A 23 5.66 -18.28 36.68
CA LEU A 23 5.92 -16.88 37.00
C LEU A 23 6.17 -16.19 35.68
N GLY A 24 5.10 -16.04 34.90
CA GLY A 24 5.09 -15.21 33.71
C GLY A 24 5.51 -13.76 34.01
N ILE A 25 5.49 -12.90 33.00
CA ILE A 25 5.73 -11.47 33.20
C ILE A 25 4.69 -10.93 34.20
N VAL A 26 5.16 -10.34 35.29
CA VAL A 26 4.33 -9.68 36.30
C VAL A 26 4.16 -8.24 35.85
N PHE A 27 2.96 -7.91 35.37
CA PHE A 27 2.60 -6.55 34.96
C PHE A 27 2.04 -5.76 36.15
N GLU A 28 2.40 -4.48 36.26
CA GLU A 28 1.80 -3.58 37.24
C GLU A 28 0.36 -3.25 36.83
N GLU A 29 -0.61 -3.89 37.47
CA GLU A 29 -2.02 -3.65 37.20
C GLU A 29 -2.43 -2.21 37.52
N ASN A 30 -3.16 -1.56 36.60
CA ASN A 30 -3.72 -0.20 36.77
C ASN A 30 -2.68 0.87 37.17
N SER A 31 -1.41 0.66 36.84
CA SER A 31 -0.35 1.64 37.10
C SER A 31 -0.51 2.82 36.13
N SER A 32 -0.65 4.04 36.66
CA SER A 32 -0.56 5.23 35.81
C SER A 32 0.87 5.41 35.32
N TRP A 33 1.06 6.07 34.18
CA TRP A 33 2.39 6.27 33.61
C TRP A 33 3.35 6.94 34.60
N SER A 34 2.87 7.97 35.29
CA SER A 34 3.67 8.67 36.31
C SER A 34 4.15 7.73 37.42
N LYS A 35 3.32 6.75 37.83
CA LYS A 35 3.72 5.73 38.81
C LYS A 35 4.76 4.77 38.22
N ALA A 36 4.57 4.31 36.98
CA ALA A 36 5.52 3.46 36.28
C ALA A 36 6.90 4.13 36.16
N VAL A 37 6.93 5.41 35.76
CA VAL A 37 8.16 6.23 35.67
C VAL A 37 8.81 6.39 37.04
N LYS A 38 8.04 6.74 38.08
CA LYS A 38 8.58 6.91 39.44
C LYS A 38 9.20 5.61 39.96
N LYS A 39 8.54 4.47 39.75
CA LYS A 39 9.05 3.14 40.14
C LYS A 39 10.31 2.78 39.37
N ALA A 40 10.30 2.96 38.04
CA ALA A 40 11.45 2.68 37.19
C ALA A 40 12.68 3.54 37.54
N LYS A 41 12.49 4.83 37.89
CA LYS A 41 13.56 5.69 38.42
C LYS A 41 14.09 5.18 39.77
N ALA A 42 13.20 4.76 40.68
CA ALA A 42 13.59 4.26 41.99
C ALA A 42 14.33 2.91 41.93
N GLU A 43 13.96 2.04 40.99
CA GLU A 43 14.57 0.73 40.78
C GLU A 43 15.76 0.75 39.81
N ASN A 44 16.05 1.89 39.19
CA ASN A 44 17.05 2.04 38.12
C ASN A 44 16.87 1.02 36.97
N LYS A 45 15.63 0.86 36.52
CA LYS A 45 15.23 -0.07 35.45
C LYS A 45 14.58 0.69 34.29
N LEU A 46 14.66 0.12 33.08
CA LEU A 46 13.83 0.56 31.96
C LEU A 46 12.36 0.15 32.19
N ILE A 47 11.44 0.84 31.53
CA ILE A 47 10.02 0.47 31.52
C ILE A 47 9.77 -0.42 30.29
N PHE A 48 9.29 -1.63 30.51
CA PHE A 48 8.74 -2.46 29.44
C PHE A 48 7.24 -2.21 29.33
N VAL A 49 6.78 -1.78 28.17
CA VAL A 49 5.39 -1.46 27.90
C VAL A 49 4.84 -2.43 26.86
N ASN A 50 3.99 -3.35 27.33
CA ASN A 50 3.13 -4.13 26.44
C ASN A 50 2.03 -3.21 25.92
N CYS A 51 2.15 -2.74 24.68
CA CYS A 51 1.13 -1.95 24.00
C CYS A 51 0.19 -2.94 23.31
N TYR A 52 -0.95 -3.20 23.93
CA TYR A 52 -1.89 -4.22 23.47
C TYR A 52 -3.28 -3.63 23.23
N SER A 53 -4.16 -4.46 22.69
CA SER A 53 -5.60 -4.23 22.72
C SER A 53 -6.26 -5.56 23.04
N ALA A 54 -7.28 -5.56 23.90
CA ALA A 54 -8.05 -6.76 24.21
C ALA A 54 -8.70 -7.40 22.97
N ARG A 55 -8.77 -6.67 21.85
CA ARG A 55 -9.32 -7.14 20.58
C ARG A 55 -8.27 -7.76 19.65
N SER A 56 -6.99 -7.46 19.80
CA SER A 56 -5.93 -7.96 18.89
C SER A 56 -5.60 -9.44 19.16
N ALA A 57 -5.90 -10.31 18.19
CA ALA A 57 -5.57 -11.75 18.28
C ALA A 57 -4.06 -12.02 18.47
N PRO A 58 -3.12 -11.33 17.77
CA PRO A 58 -1.69 -11.46 18.04
C PRO A 58 -1.30 -10.99 19.46
N SER A 59 -2.00 -10.00 20.04
CA SER A 59 -1.77 -9.57 21.42
C SER A 59 -2.19 -10.65 22.43
N LYS A 60 -3.35 -11.29 22.20
CA LYS A 60 -3.80 -12.44 23.00
C LYS A 60 -2.84 -13.62 22.88
N GLN A 61 -2.26 -13.84 21.71
CA GLN A 61 -1.26 -14.87 21.49
C GLN A 61 -0.02 -14.62 22.37
N LEU A 62 0.56 -13.42 22.35
CA LEU A 62 1.68 -13.08 23.25
C LEU A 62 1.31 -13.27 24.71
N ALA A 63 0.16 -12.74 25.13
CA ALA A 63 -0.29 -12.80 26.52
C ALA A 63 -0.48 -14.23 27.03
N SER A 64 -1.05 -15.12 26.21
CA SER A 64 -1.38 -16.50 26.62
C SER A 64 -0.26 -17.51 26.39
N GLN A 65 0.59 -17.31 25.36
CA GLN A 65 1.58 -18.30 24.94
C GLN A 65 3.03 -17.91 25.25
N VAL A 66 3.32 -16.61 25.43
CA VAL A 66 4.70 -16.13 25.58
C VAL A 66 4.92 -15.48 26.95
N PHE A 67 4.08 -14.54 27.34
CA PHE A 67 4.21 -13.84 28.62
C PHE A 67 3.96 -14.76 29.83
N THR A 68 3.30 -15.90 29.64
CA THR A 68 3.06 -16.93 30.67
C THR A 68 4.23 -17.88 30.90
N GLN A 69 5.28 -17.83 30.07
CA GLN A 69 6.43 -18.72 30.19
C GLN A 69 7.40 -18.26 31.28
N ASP A 70 7.80 -19.17 32.18
CA ASP A 70 8.76 -18.91 33.27
C ASP A 70 10.01 -18.16 32.83
N LYS A 71 10.70 -18.64 31.79
CA LYS A 71 11.95 -18.04 31.32
C LYS A 71 11.77 -16.59 30.83
N VAL A 72 10.59 -16.26 30.34
CA VAL A 72 10.27 -14.89 29.90
C VAL A 72 10.00 -14.04 31.14
N GLY A 73 9.16 -14.50 32.06
CA GLY A 73 8.87 -13.77 33.28
C GLY A 73 10.08 -13.54 34.17
N GLU A 74 10.92 -14.56 34.41
CA GLU A 74 12.20 -14.45 35.13
C GLU A 74 13.06 -13.31 34.56
N PHE A 75 13.21 -13.26 33.23
CA PHE A 75 14.03 -12.25 32.57
C PHE A 75 13.41 -10.85 32.68
N PHE A 76 12.11 -10.71 32.37
CA PHE A 76 11.46 -9.40 32.32
C PHE A 76 11.26 -8.79 33.71
N ASN A 77 10.87 -9.60 34.70
CA ASN A 77 10.66 -9.15 36.08
C ASN A 77 11.99 -8.71 36.73
N LEU A 78 13.11 -9.34 36.35
CA LEU A 78 14.43 -8.96 36.81
C LEU A 78 14.89 -7.61 36.23
N HIS A 79 14.66 -7.36 34.94
CA HIS A 79 15.30 -6.26 34.22
C HIS A 79 14.43 -5.03 33.96
N PHE A 80 13.10 -5.14 34.05
CA PHE A 80 12.19 -4.07 33.68
C PHE A 80 11.13 -3.81 34.75
N VAL A 81 10.61 -2.59 34.75
CA VAL A 81 9.27 -2.33 35.29
C VAL A 81 8.27 -2.62 34.17
N ASN A 82 7.49 -3.69 34.33
CA ASN A 82 6.58 -4.17 33.29
C ASN A 82 5.20 -3.56 33.46
N VAL A 83 4.72 -2.84 32.45
CA VAL A 83 3.37 -2.29 32.40
C VAL A 83 2.67 -2.71 31.12
N GLY A 84 1.36 -2.91 31.22
CA GLY A 84 0.52 -3.14 30.06
C GLY A 84 -0.45 -1.99 29.93
N TYR A 85 -0.55 -1.42 28.74
CA TYR A 85 -1.62 -0.47 28.43
C TYR A 85 -2.43 -1.01 27.26
N ASP A 86 -3.73 -1.09 27.44
CA ASP A 86 -4.67 -1.22 26.34
C ASP A 86 -4.70 0.12 25.60
N MET A 87 -4.11 0.14 24.41
CA MET A 87 -3.94 1.34 23.57
C MET A 87 -5.28 1.95 23.14
N GLU A 88 -6.40 1.22 23.28
CA GLU A 88 -7.74 1.67 22.94
C GLU A 88 -8.57 2.09 24.16
N LYS A 89 -8.18 1.69 25.37
CA LYS A 89 -8.95 1.97 26.61
C LYS A 89 -8.22 2.86 27.58
N ASP A 90 -6.94 2.62 27.80
CA ASP A 90 -6.17 3.30 28.84
C ASP A 90 -5.72 4.68 28.38
N ALA A 91 -6.02 5.71 29.17
CA ALA A 91 -5.66 7.10 28.85
C ALA A 91 -4.15 7.27 28.63
N ASP A 92 -3.34 6.58 29.46
CA ASP A 92 -1.89 6.58 29.35
C ASP A 92 -1.36 5.87 28.10
N GLY A 93 -2.03 4.81 27.63
CA GLY A 93 -1.70 4.17 26.36
C GLY A 93 -2.02 5.08 25.17
N LYS A 94 -3.24 5.65 25.16
CA LYS A 94 -3.69 6.57 24.11
C LYS A 94 -2.80 7.79 23.93
N ALA A 95 -2.38 8.39 25.03
CA ALA A 95 -1.52 9.58 25.02
C ALA A 95 -0.15 9.33 24.32
N ARG A 96 0.26 8.06 24.17
CA ARG A 96 1.61 7.67 23.71
C ARG A 96 1.64 6.92 22.39
N LEU A 97 0.47 6.54 21.86
CA LEU A 97 0.30 5.87 20.55
C LEU A 97 1.18 6.51 19.47
N GLN A 98 1.09 7.83 19.38
CA GLN A 98 1.66 8.61 18.30
C GLN A 98 3.12 8.97 18.51
N SER A 99 3.48 9.43 19.71
CA SER A 99 4.88 9.77 20.07
C SER A 99 5.79 8.56 20.02
N TRP A 100 5.26 7.35 20.22
CA TRP A 100 6.02 6.09 20.11
C TRP A 100 5.90 5.42 18.73
N GLY A 101 5.21 6.07 17.78
CA GLY A 101 5.03 5.60 16.42
C GLY A 101 4.36 4.22 16.32
N ILE A 102 3.44 3.91 17.23
CA ILE A 102 2.74 2.61 17.25
C ILE A 102 1.75 2.58 16.08
N THR A 103 2.03 1.76 15.07
CA THR A 103 1.22 1.64 13.83
C THR A 103 0.60 0.24 13.64
N SER A 104 0.75 -0.63 14.63
CA SER A 104 0.18 -1.99 14.67
C SER A 104 0.28 -2.56 16.09
N LEU A 105 -0.64 -3.45 16.48
CA LEU A 105 -0.65 -4.10 17.79
C LEU A 105 -0.50 -5.63 17.66
N PRO A 106 0.24 -6.30 18.56
CA PRO A 106 0.96 -5.73 19.68
C PRO A 106 2.22 -4.98 19.22
N THR A 107 2.55 -3.91 19.94
CA THR A 107 3.88 -3.29 19.88
C THR A 107 4.46 -3.32 21.29
N LEU A 108 5.72 -3.69 21.41
CA LEU A 108 6.42 -3.79 22.68
C LEU A 108 7.42 -2.65 22.73
N ILE A 109 7.17 -1.69 23.62
CA ILE A 109 7.98 -0.48 23.76
C ILE A 109 8.85 -0.60 25.00
N PHE A 110 10.09 -0.17 24.89
CA PHE A 110 11.02 -0.07 26.01
C PHE A 110 11.41 1.39 26.19
N VAL A 111 11.22 1.92 27.39
CA VAL A 111 11.33 3.36 27.67
C VAL A 111 12.40 3.63 28.71
N ASP A 112 13.22 4.63 28.45
CA ASP A 112 14.11 5.21 29.45
C ASP A 112 13.29 6.11 30.38
N PRO A 113 13.19 5.81 31.68
CA PRO A 113 12.39 6.62 32.58
C PRO A 113 12.95 8.03 32.79
N ALA A 114 14.22 8.31 32.49
CA ALA A 114 14.80 9.65 32.60
C ALA A 114 14.30 10.59 31.50
N THR A 115 14.20 10.10 30.26
CA THR A 115 13.77 10.89 29.10
C THR A 115 12.31 10.68 28.74
N GLU A 116 11.69 9.59 29.23
CA GLU A 116 10.36 9.11 28.88
C GLU A 116 10.19 8.76 27.38
N ASN A 117 11.31 8.64 26.65
CA ASN A 117 11.33 8.31 25.23
C ASN A 117 11.59 6.81 24.99
N PRO A 118 11.02 6.22 23.93
CA PRO A 118 11.35 4.87 23.51
C PRO A 118 12.83 4.75 23.16
N VAL A 119 13.49 3.79 23.78
CA VAL A 119 14.87 3.37 23.48
C VAL A 119 14.93 2.01 22.77
N GLY A 120 13.77 1.35 22.66
CA GLY A 120 13.62 0.08 21.97
C GLY A 120 12.18 -0.19 21.58
N LYS A 121 12.00 -0.93 20.48
CA LYS A 121 10.69 -1.26 19.93
C LYS A 121 10.72 -2.60 19.23
N LEU A 122 9.74 -3.46 19.54
CA LEU A 122 9.49 -4.70 18.81
C LEU A 122 8.03 -4.70 18.32
N VAL A 123 7.82 -4.96 17.04
CA VAL A 123 6.49 -4.96 16.42
C VAL A 123 6.04 -6.39 16.10
N GLY A 124 4.84 -6.77 16.55
CA GLY A 124 4.24 -8.07 16.27
C GLY A 124 4.32 -9.07 17.43
N ALA A 125 3.88 -10.31 17.16
CA ALA A 125 3.77 -11.40 18.13
C ALA A 125 4.76 -12.52 17.82
N GLY A 126 6.04 -12.32 18.17
CA GLY A 126 7.06 -13.37 18.06
C GLY A 126 7.04 -14.35 19.23
N ASP A 127 7.90 -15.37 19.17
CA ASP A 127 8.05 -16.37 20.23
C ASP A 127 8.86 -15.85 21.45
N ALA A 128 8.99 -16.69 22.48
CA ALA A 128 9.75 -16.34 23.69
C ALA A 128 11.22 -15.99 23.41
N ARG A 129 11.84 -16.64 22.42
CA ARG A 129 13.22 -16.36 22.05
C ARG A 129 13.35 -14.97 21.44
N TRP A 130 12.48 -14.64 20.48
CA TRP A 130 12.40 -13.33 19.85
C TRP A 130 12.24 -12.22 20.89
N LEU A 131 11.33 -12.41 21.85
CA LEU A 131 11.05 -11.44 22.89
C LEU A 131 12.26 -11.19 23.81
N ILE A 132 12.87 -12.27 24.31
CA ILE A 132 14.05 -12.17 25.19
C ILE A 132 15.25 -11.59 24.44
N GLU A 133 15.51 -12.01 23.19
CA GLU A 133 16.62 -11.47 22.41
C GLU A 133 16.44 -9.97 22.12
N GLY A 134 15.22 -9.55 21.75
CA GLY A 134 14.92 -8.13 21.55
C GLY A 134 15.11 -7.31 22.83
N ALA A 135 14.62 -7.80 23.98
CA ALA A 135 14.81 -7.13 25.26
C ALA A 135 16.29 -7.05 25.69
N LYS A 136 17.08 -8.10 25.45
CA LYS A 136 18.54 -8.09 25.69
C LYS A 136 19.25 -7.02 24.84
N MET A 137 18.83 -6.82 23.59
CA MET A 137 19.39 -5.77 22.73
C MET A 137 19.11 -4.37 23.29
N VAL A 138 17.96 -4.15 23.92
CA VAL A 138 17.62 -2.85 24.50
C VAL A 138 18.39 -2.58 25.80
N LEU A 139 18.66 -3.61 26.59
CA LEU A 139 19.45 -3.46 27.83
C LEU A 139 20.91 -3.08 27.57
N ASP A 140 21.42 -3.34 26.37
CA ASP A 140 22.75 -2.91 25.92
C ASP A 140 22.63 -1.55 25.19
N PRO A 141 23.05 -0.42 25.80
CA PRO A 141 22.92 0.90 25.19
C PRO A 141 23.55 1.01 23.80
N SER A 142 24.59 0.22 23.50
CA SER A 142 25.26 0.23 22.19
C SER A 142 24.46 -0.44 21.07
N LYS A 143 23.43 -1.24 21.41
CA LYS A 143 22.57 -1.99 20.47
C LYS A 143 21.17 -1.41 20.35
N ARG A 144 20.85 -0.34 21.09
CA ARG A 144 19.56 0.35 20.99
C ARG A 144 19.43 1.05 19.65
N ILE A 145 18.19 1.16 19.17
CA ILE A 145 17.91 1.67 17.82
C ILE A 145 18.29 3.15 17.67
N ASP A 146 18.18 3.95 18.73
CA ASP A 146 18.59 5.34 18.79
C ASP A 146 20.13 5.49 18.69
N ALA A 147 20.88 4.70 19.46
CA ALA A 147 22.34 4.67 19.39
C ALA A 147 22.85 4.17 18.04
N LEU A 148 22.22 3.13 17.49
CA LEU A 148 22.56 2.61 16.17
C LEU A 148 22.23 3.62 15.07
N ALA A 149 21.08 4.31 15.14
CA ALA A 149 20.74 5.37 14.20
C ALA A 149 21.72 6.54 14.27
N ALA A 150 22.15 6.96 15.46
CA ALA A 150 23.15 8.02 15.62
C ALA A 150 24.49 7.65 14.95
N ARG A 151 24.96 6.41 15.15
CA ARG A 151 26.17 5.88 14.50
C ARG A 151 26.04 5.80 12.98
N TYR A 152 24.86 5.40 12.49
CA TYR A 152 24.56 5.40 11.05
C TYR A 152 24.61 6.83 10.50
N ASN A 153 23.99 7.79 11.18
CA ASN A 153 23.94 9.18 10.74
C ASN A 153 25.32 9.87 10.83
N SER A 154 26.21 9.43 11.73
CA SER A 154 27.60 9.89 11.80
C SER A 154 28.51 9.25 10.76
N GLY A 155 27.98 8.40 9.87
CA GLY A 155 28.73 7.81 8.75
C GLY A 155 29.33 6.43 9.02
N GLU A 156 29.03 5.78 10.15
CA GLU A 156 29.52 4.42 10.40
C GLU A 156 28.86 3.42 9.45
N ARG A 157 29.65 2.59 8.77
CA ARG A 157 29.17 1.63 7.75
C ARG A 157 29.78 0.24 7.89
N GLU A 158 30.34 -0.10 9.05
CA GLU A 158 30.91 -1.43 9.26
C GLU A 158 29.83 -2.53 9.18
N GLU A 159 30.17 -3.68 8.57
CA GLU A 159 29.24 -4.79 8.29
C GLU A 159 28.51 -5.29 9.54
N GLY A 160 29.24 -5.53 10.65
CA GLY A 160 28.63 -6.00 11.90
C GLY A 160 27.68 -4.98 12.52
N PHE A 161 28.01 -3.69 12.38
CA PHE A 161 27.17 -2.58 12.80
C PHE A 161 25.89 -2.50 11.94
N LEU A 162 26.02 -2.49 10.61
CA LEU A 162 24.89 -2.38 9.70
C LEU A 162 23.94 -3.57 9.81
N MET A 163 24.45 -4.77 10.02
CA MET A 163 23.62 -5.95 10.29
C MET A 163 22.83 -5.81 11.59
N SER A 164 23.45 -5.27 12.64
CA SER A 164 22.76 -4.98 13.90
C SER A 164 21.70 -3.89 13.72
N PHE A 165 22.00 -2.87 12.91
CA PHE A 165 21.09 -1.77 12.62
C PHE A 165 19.90 -2.22 11.78
N ILE A 166 20.12 -2.97 10.70
CA ILE A 166 19.06 -3.57 9.86
C ILE A 166 18.17 -4.47 10.71
N LYS A 167 18.75 -5.29 11.60
CA LYS A 167 17.97 -6.13 12.54
C LYS A 167 17.10 -5.28 13.46
N ALA A 168 17.65 -4.23 14.05
CA ALA A 168 16.90 -3.32 14.93
C ALA A 168 15.77 -2.61 14.18
N LEU A 169 16.04 -2.09 12.97
CA LEU A 169 15.04 -1.46 12.10
C LEU A 169 13.92 -2.43 11.71
N SER A 170 14.28 -3.67 11.34
CA SER A 170 13.33 -4.73 10.97
C SER A 170 12.42 -5.09 12.15
N GLN A 171 13.00 -5.29 13.35
CA GLN A 171 12.24 -5.57 14.57
C GLN A 171 11.32 -4.40 14.98
N ALA A 172 11.74 -3.17 14.71
CA ALA A 172 10.94 -1.97 14.95
C ALA A 172 9.88 -1.70 13.86
N GLY A 173 9.82 -2.51 12.80
CA GLY A 173 8.87 -2.37 11.70
C GLY A 173 9.18 -1.22 10.72
N MET A 174 10.44 -0.79 10.65
CA MET A 174 10.93 0.35 9.84
C MET A 174 11.35 -0.10 8.43
N THR A 175 10.41 -0.65 7.65
CA THR A 175 10.69 -1.32 6.38
C THR A 175 11.33 -0.41 5.32
N ALA A 176 10.90 0.85 5.21
CA ALA A 176 11.48 1.79 4.24
C ALA A 176 12.95 2.09 4.55
N GLN A 177 13.27 2.30 5.82
CA GLN A 177 14.63 2.50 6.29
C GLN A 177 15.48 1.24 6.07
N VAL A 178 14.92 0.04 6.28
CA VAL A 178 15.62 -1.21 5.94
C VAL A 178 15.96 -1.25 4.44
N GLN A 179 15.01 -0.96 3.55
CA GLN A 179 15.27 -0.98 2.11
C GLN A 179 16.35 0.03 1.70
N GLN A 180 16.30 1.24 2.24
CA GLN A 180 17.30 2.27 1.98
C GLN A 180 18.69 1.86 2.47
N VAL A 181 18.80 1.46 3.76
CA VAL A 181 20.07 1.06 4.37
C VAL A 181 20.67 -0.14 3.65
N VAL A 182 19.85 -1.14 3.32
CA VAL A 182 20.29 -2.34 2.60
C VAL A 182 20.80 -1.96 1.21
N LYS A 183 20.07 -1.15 0.46
CA LYS A 183 20.51 -0.72 -0.87
C LYS A 183 21.84 0.03 -0.82
N GLU A 184 21.92 1.08 0.01
CA GLU A 184 23.15 1.88 0.17
C GLU A 184 24.34 1.01 0.59
N TRP A 185 24.10 0.07 1.51
CA TRP A 185 25.13 -0.82 1.99
C TRP A 185 25.59 -1.82 0.93
N LEU A 186 24.69 -2.55 0.28
CA LEU A 186 25.03 -3.54 -0.74
C LEU A 186 25.77 -2.90 -1.91
N GLU A 187 25.38 -1.71 -2.34
CA GLU A 187 26.06 -0.97 -3.41
C GLU A 187 27.49 -0.52 -3.02
N SER A 188 27.80 -0.43 -1.72
CA SER A 188 29.13 -0.06 -1.20
C SER A 188 30.08 -1.26 -1.00
N LEU A 189 29.56 -2.48 -0.90
CA LEU A 189 30.36 -3.65 -0.57
C LEU A 189 31.25 -4.12 -1.75
N PRO A 190 32.49 -4.57 -1.48
CA PRO A 190 33.28 -5.29 -2.47
C PRO A 190 32.72 -6.70 -2.70
N LEU A 191 33.08 -7.30 -3.83
CA LEU A 191 32.52 -8.56 -4.32
C LEU A 191 32.69 -9.75 -3.35
N ASP A 192 33.84 -9.85 -2.70
CA ASP A 192 34.14 -10.90 -1.71
C ASP A 192 33.20 -10.83 -0.50
N LYS A 193 32.75 -9.62 -0.13
CA LYS A 193 31.77 -9.40 0.94
C LYS A 193 30.34 -9.69 0.50
N LEU A 194 29.99 -9.34 -0.74
CA LEU A 194 28.68 -9.67 -1.32
C LEU A 194 28.45 -11.19 -1.39
N ALA A 195 29.49 -11.96 -1.69
CA ALA A 195 29.43 -13.42 -1.83
C ALA A 195 29.57 -14.19 -0.50
N THR A 196 29.26 -13.56 0.63
CA THR A 196 29.18 -14.26 1.92
C THR A 196 27.78 -14.83 2.14
N LYS A 197 27.67 -15.93 2.91
CA LYS A 197 26.39 -16.54 3.27
C LYS A 197 25.41 -15.53 3.90
N GLN A 198 25.92 -14.63 4.74
CA GLN A 198 25.11 -13.66 5.47
C GLN A 198 24.58 -12.55 4.56
N VAL A 199 25.44 -11.97 3.71
CA VAL A 199 25.03 -10.90 2.78
C VAL A 199 24.15 -11.45 1.66
N TRP A 200 24.38 -12.68 1.20
CA TRP A 200 23.54 -13.32 0.19
C TRP A 200 22.06 -13.43 0.62
N LEU A 201 21.79 -13.75 1.89
CA LEU A 201 20.41 -13.80 2.41
C LEU A 201 19.73 -12.42 2.38
N ILE A 202 20.49 -11.34 2.58
CA ILE A 202 20.00 -9.96 2.46
C ILE A 202 19.68 -9.63 0.99
N ILE A 203 20.57 -9.97 0.06
CA ILE A 203 20.34 -9.79 -1.39
C ILE A 203 19.06 -10.52 -1.81
N MET A 204 18.89 -11.78 -1.38
CA MET A 204 17.70 -12.58 -1.65
C MET A 204 16.41 -11.89 -1.19
N GLN A 205 16.44 -11.29 0.00
CA GLN A 205 15.27 -10.69 0.62
C GLN A 205 14.90 -9.31 0.04
N TYR A 206 15.88 -8.48 -0.31
CA TYR A 206 15.66 -7.06 -0.54
C TYR A 206 15.92 -6.58 -1.98
N GLU A 207 16.82 -7.21 -2.74
CA GLU A 207 17.21 -6.71 -4.08
C GLU A 207 16.36 -7.27 -5.20
N ASN A 208 15.59 -6.47 -5.93
CA ASN A 208 14.69 -7.00 -6.98
C ASN A 208 14.87 -6.35 -8.36
N ASP A 209 15.91 -5.51 -8.53
CA ASP A 209 16.21 -4.85 -9.80
C ASP A 209 17.39 -5.55 -10.49
N PRO A 210 17.16 -6.20 -11.66
CA PRO A 210 18.23 -6.91 -12.38
C PRO A 210 19.34 -5.99 -12.88
N LEU A 211 19.09 -4.68 -12.98
CA LEU A 211 20.08 -3.67 -13.35
C LEU A 211 20.74 -3.00 -12.15
N SER A 212 20.41 -3.40 -10.92
CA SER A 212 21.12 -2.93 -9.72
C SER A 212 22.60 -3.31 -9.79
N LYS A 213 23.47 -2.45 -9.27
CA LYS A 213 24.91 -2.75 -9.14
C LYS A 213 25.13 -4.10 -8.43
N THR A 214 24.31 -4.40 -7.43
CA THR A 214 24.36 -5.64 -6.66
C THR A 214 24.05 -6.87 -7.52
N LEU A 215 22.90 -6.91 -8.22
CA LEU A 215 22.54 -8.09 -9.02
C LEU A 215 23.42 -8.24 -10.28
N LEU A 216 23.93 -7.13 -10.82
CA LEU A 216 24.97 -7.17 -11.86
C LEU A 216 26.26 -7.82 -11.35
N ALA A 217 26.71 -7.45 -10.14
CA ALA A 217 27.89 -8.09 -9.53
C ALA A 217 27.67 -9.59 -9.25
N VAL A 218 26.46 -9.98 -8.85
CA VAL A 218 26.06 -11.39 -8.70
C VAL A 218 26.18 -12.14 -10.02
N ARG A 219 25.57 -11.60 -11.08
CA ARG A 219 25.63 -12.18 -12.43
C ARG A 219 27.06 -12.33 -12.93
N ASP A 220 27.85 -11.27 -12.86
CA ASP A 220 29.19 -11.22 -13.44
C ASP A 220 30.18 -12.13 -12.71
N ASN A 221 29.84 -12.56 -11.49
CA ASN A 221 30.69 -13.38 -10.63
C ASN A 221 29.95 -14.62 -10.11
N ILE A 222 29.02 -15.16 -10.90
CA ILE A 222 28.04 -16.17 -10.48
C ILE A 222 28.67 -17.41 -9.83
N SER A 223 29.85 -17.85 -10.28
CA SER A 223 30.59 -18.98 -9.69
C SER A 223 30.92 -18.76 -8.21
N ARG A 224 31.19 -17.52 -7.79
CA ARG A 224 31.43 -17.18 -6.38
C ARG A 224 30.15 -17.30 -5.56
N PHE A 225 29.03 -16.86 -6.09
CA PHE A 225 27.73 -16.95 -5.42
C PHE A 225 27.20 -18.38 -5.36
N TYR A 226 27.50 -19.21 -6.36
CA TYR A 226 27.24 -20.66 -6.31
C TYR A 226 28.08 -21.40 -5.28
N ALA A 227 29.28 -20.91 -4.98
CA ALA A 227 30.18 -21.53 -4.01
C ALA A 227 29.80 -21.23 -2.54
N ILE A 228 28.78 -20.40 -2.30
CA ILE A 228 28.30 -20.11 -0.95
C ILE A 228 27.77 -21.41 -0.31
N PRO A 229 28.21 -21.80 0.90
CA PRO A 229 27.85 -23.06 1.54
C PRO A 229 26.43 -23.01 2.13
N LEU A 230 25.44 -23.00 1.23
CA LEU A 230 24.01 -23.04 1.51
C LEU A 230 23.37 -24.21 0.74
N GLU A 231 22.34 -24.79 1.33
CA GLU A 231 21.56 -25.84 0.68
C GLU A 231 20.84 -25.27 -0.55
N ASN A 232 20.85 -26.01 -1.67
CA ASN A 232 20.24 -25.58 -2.94
C ASN A 232 20.72 -24.22 -3.48
N GLN A 233 21.91 -23.77 -3.08
CA GLN A 233 22.41 -22.42 -3.39
C GLN A 233 22.39 -22.07 -4.87
N ARG A 234 22.77 -23.01 -5.74
CA ARG A 234 22.74 -22.80 -7.20
C ARG A 234 21.34 -22.42 -7.68
N ALA A 235 20.34 -23.21 -7.28
CA ALA A 235 18.95 -22.94 -7.62
C ALA A 235 18.45 -21.63 -7.03
N MET A 236 18.89 -21.25 -5.81
CA MET A 236 18.53 -19.97 -5.20
C MET A 236 19.08 -18.77 -6.01
N VAL A 237 20.34 -18.84 -6.42
CA VAL A 237 20.97 -17.79 -7.24
C VAL A 237 20.27 -17.68 -8.61
N ASP A 238 20.03 -18.81 -9.26
CA ASP A 238 19.32 -18.87 -10.53
C ASP A 238 17.91 -18.29 -10.43
N ALA A 239 17.13 -18.71 -9.42
CA ALA A 239 15.78 -18.24 -9.19
C ALA A 239 15.74 -16.73 -8.89
N LYS A 240 16.73 -16.21 -8.15
CA LYS A 240 16.79 -14.79 -7.82
C LYS A 240 16.99 -13.91 -9.05
N LEU A 241 17.99 -14.26 -9.87
CA LEU A 241 18.29 -13.53 -11.11
C LEU A 241 17.15 -13.66 -12.10
N ALA A 242 16.60 -14.88 -12.28
CA ALA A 242 15.47 -15.11 -13.17
C ALA A 242 14.21 -14.36 -12.71
N GLY A 243 13.89 -14.40 -11.42
CA GLY A 243 12.71 -13.73 -10.85
C GLY A 243 12.76 -12.21 -11.03
N ALA A 244 13.93 -11.59 -10.76
CA ALA A 244 14.13 -10.16 -10.99
C ALA A 244 13.92 -9.79 -12.46
N VAL A 245 14.49 -10.57 -13.38
CA VAL A 245 14.36 -10.35 -14.83
C VAL A 245 12.94 -10.52 -15.32
N VAL A 246 12.26 -11.61 -14.93
CA VAL A 246 10.88 -11.88 -15.33
C VAL A 246 9.95 -10.78 -14.85
N LYS A 247 10.08 -10.37 -13.59
CA LYS A 247 9.29 -9.27 -13.02
C LYS A 247 9.49 -7.98 -13.81
N THR A 248 10.73 -7.57 -14.05
CA THR A 248 11.03 -6.36 -14.83
C THR A 248 10.51 -6.45 -16.27
N ALA A 249 10.61 -7.60 -16.92
CA ALA A 249 10.08 -7.80 -18.28
C ALA A 249 8.56 -7.68 -18.34
N MET A 250 7.85 -8.22 -17.35
CA MET A 250 6.39 -8.08 -17.23
C MET A 250 6.01 -6.61 -16.99
N ASP A 251 6.71 -5.93 -16.08
CA ASP A 251 6.51 -4.50 -15.79
C ASP A 251 6.63 -3.64 -17.07
N PHE A 252 7.65 -3.91 -17.91
CA PHE A 252 7.80 -3.24 -19.20
C PHE A 252 6.75 -3.66 -20.24
N ALA A 253 6.50 -4.95 -20.38
CA ALA A 253 5.62 -5.49 -21.41
C ALA A 253 4.17 -5.01 -21.24
N MET A 254 3.72 -4.88 -19.99
CA MET A 254 2.37 -4.48 -19.62
C MET A 254 2.17 -2.98 -19.49
N SER A 255 3.26 -2.19 -19.50
CA SER A 255 3.16 -0.74 -19.36
C SER A 255 2.48 -0.10 -20.59
N PRO A 256 1.40 0.69 -20.41
CA PRO A 256 0.72 1.35 -21.53
C PRO A 256 1.58 2.43 -22.19
N ASN A 257 2.59 2.96 -21.49
CA ASN A 257 3.49 4.00 -22.01
C ASN A 257 4.95 3.70 -21.65
N LEU A 258 5.74 3.25 -22.63
CA LEU A 258 7.19 3.03 -22.43
C LEU A 258 7.95 4.32 -22.08
N ALA A 259 7.41 5.50 -22.43
CA ALA A 259 7.99 6.80 -22.08
C ALA A 259 7.86 7.16 -20.58
N SER A 260 7.12 6.37 -19.78
CA SER A 260 7.10 6.51 -18.31
C SER A 260 8.38 5.98 -17.64
N TYR A 261 9.18 5.19 -18.36
CA TYR A 261 10.56 4.85 -18.00
C TYR A 261 11.50 5.66 -18.88
N SER A 262 12.75 5.89 -18.43
CA SER A 262 13.74 6.39 -19.39
C SER A 262 13.87 5.35 -20.50
N GLN A 263 13.70 5.75 -21.75
CA GLN A 263 13.91 4.88 -22.92
C GLN A 263 15.26 4.15 -22.81
N GLN A 264 16.25 4.83 -22.22
CA GLN A 264 17.55 4.28 -21.87
C GLN A 264 17.44 3.04 -20.97
N ARG A 265 16.68 3.08 -19.87
CA ARG A 265 16.54 1.93 -18.95
C ARG A 265 15.89 0.73 -19.62
N TYR A 266 14.91 0.95 -20.50
CA TYR A 266 14.33 -0.13 -21.29
C TYR A 266 15.37 -0.76 -22.22
N ASN A 267 16.15 0.07 -22.92
CA ASN A 267 17.22 -0.40 -23.81
C ASN A 267 18.28 -1.17 -23.03
N ASP A 268 18.75 -0.63 -21.89
CA ASP A 268 19.72 -1.28 -21.01
C ASP A 268 19.20 -2.65 -20.52
N PHE A 269 17.91 -2.76 -20.23
CA PHE A 269 17.28 -4.01 -19.83
C PHE A 269 17.17 -5.02 -20.99
N VAL A 270 16.79 -4.57 -22.19
CA VAL A 270 16.75 -5.43 -23.38
C VAL A 270 18.15 -5.95 -23.71
N ASP A 271 19.15 -5.08 -23.69
CA ASP A 271 20.55 -5.43 -23.89
C ASP A 271 21.01 -6.44 -22.84
N TYR A 272 20.67 -6.20 -21.57
CA TYR A 272 20.92 -7.13 -20.48
C TYR A 272 20.31 -8.51 -20.75
N VAL A 273 19.03 -8.59 -21.12
CA VAL A 273 18.33 -9.86 -21.42
C VAL A 273 18.97 -10.55 -22.63
N SER A 274 19.38 -9.81 -23.66
CA SER A 274 20.00 -10.38 -24.86
C SER A 274 21.31 -11.12 -24.55
N GLN A 275 22.09 -10.61 -23.61
CA GLN A 275 23.38 -11.14 -23.18
C GLN A 275 23.27 -12.30 -22.18
N MET A 276 22.08 -12.55 -21.61
CA MET A 276 21.88 -13.67 -20.68
C MET A 276 22.11 -15.03 -21.36
N PRO A 277 22.58 -16.06 -20.63
CA PRO A 277 22.57 -17.43 -21.12
C PRO A 277 21.14 -17.88 -21.42
N ASN A 278 20.99 -18.83 -22.35
CA ASN A 278 19.68 -19.40 -22.67
C ASN A 278 19.17 -20.21 -21.47
N ASN A 279 18.23 -19.65 -20.74
CA ASN A 279 17.57 -20.27 -19.59
C ASN A 279 16.09 -19.85 -19.55
N GLN A 280 15.33 -20.42 -18.61
CA GLN A 280 13.90 -20.18 -18.49
C GLN A 280 13.58 -18.70 -18.22
N GLY A 281 14.38 -18.01 -17.39
CA GLY A 281 14.20 -16.58 -17.11
C GLY A 281 14.34 -15.71 -18.37
N LYS A 282 15.36 -15.96 -19.19
CA LYS A 282 15.57 -15.28 -20.48
C LYS A 282 14.42 -15.59 -21.45
N ALA A 283 13.99 -16.85 -21.53
CA ALA A 283 12.90 -17.28 -22.41
C ALA A 283 11.60 -16.56 -22.05
N VAL A 284 11.23 -16.58 -20.76
CA VAL A 284 10.03 -15.89 -20.25
C VAL A 284 10.11 -14.40 -20.53
N ALA A 285 11.22 -13.73 -20.19
CA ALA A 285 11.38 -12.30 -20.40
C ALA A 285 11.32 -11.92 -21.88
N SER A 286 12.00 -12.69 -22.73
CA SER A 286 12.01 -12.47 -24.19
C SER A 286 10.63 -12.65 -24.80
N VAL A 287 9.86 -13.66 -24.35
CA VAL A 287 8.47 -13.84 -24.78
C VAL A 287 7.62 -12.62 -24.42
N TRP A 288 7.66 -12.15 -23.17
CA TRP A 288 6.91 -10.97 -22.76
C TRP A 288 7.29 -9.71 -23.56
N LEU A 289 8.58 -9.45 -23.73
CA LEU A 289 9.07 -8.29 -24.47
C LEU A 289 8.74 -8.38 -25.96
N ASN A 290 8.98 -9.52 -26.62
CA ASN A 290 8.74 -9.70 -28.05
C ASN A 290 7.26 -9.64 -28.40
N THR A 291 6.41 -10.29 -27.61
CA THR A 291 4.95 -10.22 -27.83
C THR A 291 4.44 -8.80 -27.60
N SER A 292 4.99 -8.06 -26.61
CA SER A 292 4.68 -6.64 -26.43
C SER A 292 5.11 -5.79 -27.63
N LEU A 293 6.30 -6.02 -28.18
CA LEU A 293 6.75 -5.31 -29.38
C LEU A 293 5.87 -5.58 -30.61
N LEU A 294 5.50 -6.84 -30.86
CA LEU A 294 4.59 -7.22 -31.95
C LEU A 294 3.21 -6.58 -31.77
N SER A 295 2.69 -6.63 -30.55
CA SER A 295 1.44 -5.98 -30.17
C SER A 295 1.47 -4.48 -30.46
N ARG A 296 2.55 -3.78 -30.07
CA ARG A 296 2.70 -2.33 -30.26
C ARG A 296 2.89 -1.93 -31.72
N LYS A 297 3.54 -2.79 -32.51
CA LYS A 297 3.67 -2.61 -33.97
C LYS A 297 2.37 -2.92 -34.72
N GLY A 298 1.38 -3.52 -34.06
CA GLY A 298 0.14 -3.97 -34.68
C GLY A 298 0.29 -5.25 -35.51
N ASP A 299 1.42 -5.96 -35.42
CA ASP A 299 1.65 -7.22 -36.14
C ASP A 299 0.99 -8.40 -35.41
N TRP A 300 -0.34 -8.40 -35.41
CA TRP A 300 -1.15 -9.35 -34.67
C TRP A 300 -1.04 -10.79 -35.19
N ARG A 301 -0.69 -10.98 -36.47
CA ARG A 301 -0.53 -12.33 -37.05
C ARG A 301 0.71 -13.01 -36.47
N GLN A 302 1.85 -12.31 -36.49
CA GLN A 302 3.06 -12.83 -35.86
C GLN A 302 2.91 -12.92 -34.35
N MET A 303 2.19 -11.98 -33.72
CA MET A 303 1.89 -12.05 -32.29
C MET A 303 1.13 -13.34 -31.93
N LEU A 304 0.05 -13.67 -32.65
CA LEU A 304 -0.72 -14.89 -32.41
C LEU A 304 0.10 -16.15 -32.67
N LEU A 305 0.96 -16.16 -33.70
CA LEU A 305 1.89 -17.28 -33.93
C LEU A 305 2.82 -17.49 -32.74
N VAL A 306 3.46 -16.42 -32.24
CA VAL A 306 4.32 -16.48 -31.06
C VAL A 306 3.54 -16.97 -29.84
N MET A 307 2.34 -16.45 -29.60
CA MET A 307 1.51 -16.88 -28.47
C MET A 307 1.12 -18.36 -28.56
N ARG A 308 0.85 -18.88 -29.76
CA ARG A 308 0.57 -20.32 -29.99
C ARG A 308 1.80 -21.18 -29.72
N THR A 309 2.98 -20.75 -30.15
CA THR A 309 4.25 -21.43 -29.80
C THR A 309 4.48 -21.44 -28.29
N VAL A 310 4.20 -20.34 -27.60
CA VAL A 310 4.31 -20.25 -26.15
C VAL A 310 3.38 -21.26 -25.44
N GLU A 311 2.16 -21.46 -25.94
CA GLU A 311 1.22 -22.47 -25.44
C GLU A 311 1.70 -23.90 -25.73
N SER A 312 2.04 -24.19 -26.99
CA SER A 312 2.36 -25.55 -27.43
C SER A 312 3.65 -26.08 -26.83
N GLU A 313 4.65 -25.21 -26.70
CA GLU A 313 5.96 -25.54 -26.12
C GLU A 313 6.01 -25.34 -24.60
N LYS A 314 4.91 -24.87 -23.97
CA LYS A 314 4.81 -24.60 -22.53
C LYS A 314 5.96 -23.73 -22.01
N ILE A 315 6.29 -22.66 -22.76
CA ILE A 315 7.44 -21.80 -22.48
C ILE A 315 7.26 -21.05 -21.14
N LEU A 316 6.03 -20.64 -20.84
CA LEU A 316 5.70 -19.93 -19.60
C LEU A 316 5.23 -20.91 -18.50
N PRO A 317 5.66 -20.71 -17.25
CA PRO A 317 5.03 -21.35 -16.09
C PRO A 317 3.53 -21.11 -16.04
N GLN A 318 2.78 -22.11 -15.56
CA GLN A 318 1.32 -22.07 -15.53
C GLN A 318 0.79 -20.88 -14.71
N GLU A 319 1.52 -20.49 -13.67
CA GLU A 319 1.19 -19.40 -12.74
C GLU A 319 1.13 -18.03 -13.44
N ILE A 320 1.92 -17.84 -14.50
CA ILE A 320 2.03 -16.56 -15.21
C ILE A 320 1.48 -16.61 -16.64
N TYR A 321 1.29 -17.81 -17.22
CA TYR A 321 0.76 -17.99 -18.58
C TYR A 321 -0.62 -17.34 -18.76
N GLY A 322 -1.52 -17.51 -17.79
CA GLY A 322 -2.87 -16.93 -17.88
C GLY A 322 -2.86 -15.39 -18.01
N GLN A 323 -1.97 -14.73 -17.26
CA GLN A 323 -1.79 -13.29 -17.31
C GLN A 323 -1.25 -12.84 -18.69
N TYR A 324 -0.23 -13.54 -19.20
CA TYR A 324 0.32 -13.32 -20.54
C TYR A 324 -0.75 -13.44 -21.63
N PHE A 325 -1.47 -14.56 -21.62
CA PHE A 325 -2.44 -14.90 -22.64
C PHE A 325 -3.58 -13.87 -22.73
N VAL A 326 -4.16 -13.52 -21.58
CA VAL A 326 -5.27 -12.54 -21.53
C VAL A 326 -4.81 -11.15 -21.95
N PHE A 327 -3.62 -10.72 -21.51
CA PHE A 327 -3.10 -9.39 -21.82
C PHE A 327 -2.93 -9.20 -23.34
N PHE A 328 -2.28 -10.13 -24.02
CA PHE A 328 -2.00 -10.00 -25.46
C PHE A 328 -3.19 -10.36 -26.36
N LEU A 329 -4.10 -11.23 -25.92
CA LEU A 329 -5.34 -11.42 -26.69
C LEU A 329 -6.19 -10.14 -26.72
N LYS A 330 -6.26 -9.41 -25.60
CA LYS A 330 -7.00 -8.13 -25.56
C LYS A 330 -6.42 -7.08 -26.51
N SER A 331 -5.12 -7.12 -26.79
CA SER A 331 -4.51 -6.15 -27.70
C SER A 331 -4.91 -6.32 -29.17
N LEU A 332 -5.47 -7.48 -29.56
CA LEU A 332 -6.04 -7.70 -30.90
C LEU A 332 -7.16 -6.69 -31.24
N ALA A 333 -7.88 -6.20 -30.23
CA ALA A 333 -8.89 -5.17 -30.41
C ALA A 333 -8.32 -3.78 -30.76
N GLN A 334 -7.03 -3.57 -30.51
CA GLN A 334 -6.35 -2.28 -30.64
C GLN A 334 -5.56 -2.16 -31.96
N VAL A 335 -5.55 -3.19 -32.81
CA VAL A 335 -4.85 -3.17 -34.11
C VAL A 335 -5.74 -2.64 -35.23
N LYS A 336 -5.13 -2.22 -36.34
CA LYS A 336 -5.84 -1.63 -37.48
C LYS A 336 -6.83 -2.62 -38.11
N GLU A 337 -6.42 -3.86 -38.32
CA GLU A 337 -7.24 -4.97 -38.84
C GLU A 337 -7.97 -5.73 -37.71
N LYS A 338 -8.49 -5.01 -36.71
CA LYS A 338 -9.09 -5.62 -35.52
C LYS A 338 -10.21 -6.63 -35.82
N LYS A 339 -10.96 -6.48 -36.91
CA LYS A 339 -12.04 -7.42 -37.26
C LYS A 339 -11.46 -8.80 -37.57
N GLU A 340 -10.46 -8.87 -38.44
CA GLU A 340 -9.76 -10.11 -38.77
C GLU A 340 -8.97 -10.65 -37.56
N ALA A 341 -8.23 -9.77 -36.88
CA ALA A 341 -7.38 -10.14 -35.75
C ALA A 341 -8.19 -10.78 -34.60
N VAL A 342 -9.31 -10.15 -34.24
CA VAL A 342 -10.20 -10.65 -33.20
C VAL A 342 -10.89 -11.94 -33.64
N ALA A 343 -11.28 -12.08 -34.91
CA ALA A 343 -11.88 -13.32 -35.41
C ALA A 343 -10.93 -14.52 -35.26
N GLU A 344 -9.65 -14.36 -35.61
CA GLU A 344 -8.63 -15.40 -35.41
C GLU A 344 -8.36 -15.69 -33.93
N GLY A 345 -8.31 -14.65 -33.08
CA GLY A 345 -8.20 -14.83 -31.63
C GLY A 345 -9.36 -15.65 -31.06
N LEU A 346 -10.59 -15.31 -31.43
CA LEU A 346 -11.80 -16.02 -31.00
C LEU A 346 -11.81 -17.48 -31.47
N LYS A 347 -11.41 -17.73 -32.71
CA LYS A 347 -11.26 -19.09 -33.25
C LYS A 347 -10.28 -19.91 -32.43
N TRP A 348 -9.13 -19.33 -32.06
CA TRP A 348 -8.17 -20.01 -31.20
C TRP A 348 -8.76 -20.35 -29.82
N MET A 349 -9.50 -19.42 -29.22
CA MET A 349 -10.14 -19.67 -27.94
C MET A 349 -11.17 -20.81 -28.03
N ASP A 350 -11.91 -20.91 -29.14
CA ASP A 350 -12.80 -22.04 -29.40
C ASP A 350 -12.07 -23.37 -29.51
N GLU A 351 -10.91 -23.40 -30.20
CA GLU A 351 -10.04 -24.57 -30.26
C GLU A 351 -9.59 -25.02 -28.86
N LEU A 352 -9.17 -24.08 -28.01
CA LEU A 352 -8.73 -24.35 -26.63
C LEU A 352 -9.88 -24.86 -25.75
N ILE A 353 -11.07 -24.26 -25.87
CA ILE A 353 -12.27 -24.71 -25.14
C ILE A 353 -12.67 -26.13 -25.56
N ALA A 354 -12.62 -26.43 -26.85
CA ALA A 354 -12.95 -27.75 -27.38
C ALA A 354 -11.94 -28.84 -26.99
N LYS A 355 -10.66 -28.47 -26.87
CA LYS A 355 -9.56 -29.36 -26.44
C LYS A 355 -9.63 -29.69 -24.95
N GLU A 356 -10.12 -28.77 -24.12
CA GLU A 356 -10.26 -28.98 -22.68
C GLU A 356 -11.48 -29.86 -22.37
N GLN A 357 -11.26 -31.16 -22.14
CA GLN A 357 -12.31 -32.12 -21.80
C GLN A 357 -12.40 -32.42 -20.32
N GLY A 358 -11.55 -31.81 -19.48
CA GLY A 358 -11.60 -32.00 -18.03
C GLY A 358 -12.88 -31.48 -17.39
N GLU A 359 -13.35 -32.22 -16.39
CA GLU A 359 -14.45 -31.83 -15.48
C GLU A 359 -13.91 -31.51 -14.08
N THR A 360 -12.67 -31.00 -14.02
CA THR A 360 -12.01 -30.57 -12.80
C THR A 360 -12.23 -29.08 -12.54
N MET A 361 -12.04 -28.63 -11.30
CA MET A 361 -12.08 -27.21 -10.95
C MET A 361 -11.15 -26.36 -11.85
N SER A 362 -9.94 -26.84 -12.13
CA SER A 362 -8.97 -26.14 -12.99
C SER A 362 -9.44 -26.05 -14.43
N ALA A 363 -10.04 -27.11 -14.98
CA ALA A 363 -10.59 -27.12 -16.33
C ALA A 363 -11.78 -26.15 -16.46
N TYR A 364 -12.66 -26.10 -15.46
CA TYR A 364 -13.77 -25.15 -15.43
C TYR A 364 -13.29 -23.70 -15.27
N GLN A 365 -12.29 -23.44 -14.44
CA GLN A 365 -11.67 -22.11 -14.32
C GLN A 365 -11.04 -21.66 -15.63
N MET A 366 -10.31 -22.55 -16.32
CA MET A 366 -9.74 -22.25 -17.63
C MET A 366 -10.82 -21.90 -18.66
N LYS A 367 -11.88 -22.71 -18.77
CA LYS A 367 -13.02 -22.43 -19.67
C LYS A 367 -13.67 -21.10 -19.35
N ALA A 368 -13.91 -20.80 -18.07
CA ALA A 368 -14.47 -19.52 -17.65
C ALA A 368 -13.59 -18.35 -18.08
N SER A 369 -12.27 -18.42 -17.86
CA SER A 369 -11.32 -17.38 -18.31
C SER A 369 -11.31 -17.20 -19.82
N LEU A 370 -11.42 -18.27 -20.60
CA LEU A 370 -11.51 -18.20 -22.06
C LEU A 370 -12.82 -17.52 -22.49
N TYR A 371 -13.97 -17.90 -21.93
CA TYR A 371 -15.22 -17.21 -22.24
C TYR A 371 -15.25 -15.74 -21.80
N ALA A 372 -14.57 -15.39 -20.71
CA ALA A 372 -14.38 -13.99 -20.29
C ALA A 372 -13.59 -13.18 -21.33
N GLY A 373 -12.51 -13.76 -21.88
CA GLY A 373 -11.75 -13.14 -22.96
C GLY A 373 -12.57 -13.03 -24.25
N LYS A 374 -13.36 -14.04 -24.62
CA LYS A 374 -14.27 -13.98 -25.78
C LYS A 374 -15.29 -12.85 -25.63
N ALA A 375 -15.87 -12.69 -24.45
CA ALA A 375 -16.79 -11.60 -24.16
C ALA A 375 -16.11 -10.22 -24.33
N SER A 376 -14.89 -10.07 -23.81
CA SER A 376 -14.10 -8.84 -23.97
C SER A 376 -13.84 -8.53 -25.45
N LEU A 377 -13.49 -9.53 -26.26
CA LEU A 377 -13.21 -9.36 -27.67
C LEU A 377 -14.46 -9.03 -28.50
N TRP A 378 -15.59 -9.67 -28.20
CA TRP A 378 -16.86 -9.35 -28.87
C TRP A 378 -17.37 -7.96 -28.55
N HIS A 379 -17.16 -7.50 -27.32
CA HIS A 379 -17.48 -6.13 -26.90
C HIS A 379 -16.70 -5.10 -27.73
N GLU A 380 -15.40 -5.31 -27.93
CA GLU A 380 -14.55 -4.42 -28.73
C GLU A 380 -14.93 -4.38 -30.23
N LEU A 381 -15.64 -5.41 -30.72
CA LEU A 381 -16.23 -5.44 -32.06
C LEU A 381 -17.67 -4.92 -32.11
N GLY A 382 -18.25 -4.49 -30.98
CA GLY A 382 -19.64 -4.04 -30.89
C GLY A 382 -20.67 -5.16 -31.09
N LYS A 383 -20.31 -6.43 -30.87
CA LYS A 383 -21.19 -7.60 -31.03
C LYS A 383 -21.81 -8.03 -29.70
N GLU A 384 -22.71 -7.19 -29.18
CA GLU A 384 -23.35 -7.36 -27.87
C GLU A 384 -24.03 -8.73 -27.69
N GLY A 385 -24.70 -9.25 -28.72
CA GLY A 385 -25.36 -10.57 -28.66
C GLY A 385 -24.38 -11.73 -28.46
N GLU A 386 -23.22 -11.70 -29.14
CA GLU A 386 -22.18 -12.73 -29.00
C GLU A 386 -21.40 -12.58 -27.69
N MET A 387 -21.20 -11.35 -27.24
CA MET A 387 -20.65 -11.08 -25.90
C MET A 387 -21.53 -11.69 -24.81
N ASN A 388 -22.84 -11.45 -24.83
CA ASN A 388 -23.78 -11.96 -23.82
C ASN A 388 -23.81 -13.49 -23.78
N LYS A 389 -23.76 -14.15 -24.95
CA LYS A 389 -23.60 -15.61 -25.04
C LYS A 389 -22.31 -16.09 -24.36
N ALA A 390 -21.19 -15.43 -24.65
CA ALA A 390 -19.91 -15.76 -24.04
C ALA A 390 -19.91 -15.54 -22.51
N GLN A 391 -20.51 -14.45 -22.02
CA GLN A 391 -20.68 -14.21 -20.58
C GLN A 391 -21.55 -15.28 -19.91
N THR A 392 -22.60 -15.75 -20.58
CA THR A 392 -23.46 -16.82 -20.09
C THR A 392 -22.68 -18.12 -19.89
N GLU A 393 -21.88 -18.52 -20.87
CA GLU A 393 -21.01 -19.70 -20.76
C GLU A 393 -19.92 -19.51 -19.69
N MET A 394 -19.33 -18.32 -19.57
CA MET A 394 -18.38 -18.01 -18.49
C MET A 394 -19.01 -18.26 -17.12
N VAL A 395 -20.19 -17.70 -16.85
CA VAL A 395 -20.90 -17.86 -15.57
C VAL A 395 -21.21 -19.33 -15.31
N LYS A 396 -21.68 -20.06 -16.31
CA LYS A 396 -21.92 -21.51 -16.22
C LYS A 396 -20.66 -22.26 -15.75
N TYR A 397 -19.51 -22.01 -16.37
CA TYR A 397 -18.26 -22.68 -15.97
C TYR A 397 -17.73 -22.21 -14.61
N MET A 398 -17.94 -20.95 -14.21
CA MET A 398 -17.63 -20.50 -12.85
C MET A 398 -18.47 -21.23 -11.80
N GLU A 399 -19.76 -21.43 -12.06
CA GLU A 399 -20.64 -22.18 -11.16
C GLU A 399 -20.27 -23.66 -11.08
N LEU A 400 -19.86 -24.28 -12.20
CA LEU A 400 -19.32 -25.64 -12.20
C LEU A 400 -18.01 -25.74 -11.41
N ALA A 401 -17.11 -24.76 -11.53
CA ALA A 401 -15.87 -24.70 -10.75
C ALA A 401 -16.14 -24.60 -9.24
N LYS A 402 -17.14 -23.80 -8.83
CA LYS A 402 -17.56 -23.69 -7.42
C LYS A 402 -18.20 -24.98 -6.89
N LYS A 403 -18.94 -25.70 -7.73
CA LYS A 403 -19.57 -26.97 -7.35
C LYS A 403 -18.57 -28.12 -7.21
N SER A 404 -17.47 -28.11 -7.98
CA SER A 404 -16.43 -29.13 -7.91
C SER A 404 -15.43 -28.92 -6.76
N SER A 405 -15.41 -27.75 -6.13
CA SER A 405 -14.79 -27.55 -4.81
C SER A 405 -15.75 -28.01 -3.72
N SER A 406 -15.64 -29.26 -3.26
CA SER A 406 -16.29 -29.61 -2.00
C SER A 406 -15.70 -28.70 -0.90
N ILE A 407 -16.61 -28.00 -0.20
CA ILE A 407 -16.44 -26.89 0.76
C ILE A 407 -16.46 -25.48 0.13
N VAL A 408 -17.63 -25.04 -0.34
CA VAL A 408 -18.14 -23.64 -0.26
C VAL A 408 -19.67 -23.68 -0.24
N PRO A 409 -20.37 -22.71 0.38
CA PRO A 409 -21.36 -21.97 -0.41
C PRO A 409 -21.27 -20.45 -0.10
N ALA A 410 -21.73 -19.49 -0.92
CA ALA A 410 -22.18 -19.40 -2.30
C ALA A 410 -22.22 -17.89 -2.63
N ASN A 411 -22.00 -17.43 -3.86
CA ASN A 411 -22.39 -16.05 -4.21
C ASN A 411 -23.90 -16.03 -4.44
N THR A 412 -24.61 -15.43 -3.50
CA THR A 412 -26.05 -15.19 -3.58
C THR A 412 -26.34 -14.14 -4.68
N ARG A 413 -27.30 -14.42 -5.55
CA ARG A 413 -28.02 -13.36 -6.29
C ARG A 413 -28.58 -12.40 -5.24
N GLN A 414 -28.10 -11.15 -5.22
CA GLN A 414 -28.63 -10.14 -4.31
C GLN A 414 -30.04 -9.74 -4.74
N GLU A 415 -30.95 -9.65 -3.78
CA GLU A 415 -32.32 -9.19 -4.01
C GLU A 415 -32.32 -7.74 -4.51
N ALA A 416 -33.32 -7.42 -5.33
CA ALA A 416 -33.50 -6.11 -5.95
C ALA A 416 -33.72 -5.03 -4.87
N GLY A 417 -32.64 -4.37 -4.46
CA GLY A 417 -32.67 -3.28 -3.48
C GLY A 417 -31.89 -2.07 -3.98
N LYS A 418 -32.54 -0.92 -4.03
CA LYS A 418 -31.87 0.39 -4.11
C LYS A 418 -31.38 0.75 -2.71
N ALA A 419 -30.13 1.16 -2.56
CA ALA A 419 -29.61 1.74 -1.34
C ALA A 419 -29.28 3.21 -1.54
N VAL A 420 -29.70 4.04 -0.58
CA VAL A 420 -29.27 5.44 -0.47
C VAL A 420 -28.36 5.53 0.75
N LEU A 421 -27.10 5.84 0.51
CA LEU A 421 -26.08 6.01 1.53
C LEU A 421 -25.85 7.50 1.75
N ASN A 422 -26.21 8.00 2.92
CA ASN A 422 -25.74 9.31 3.35
C ASN A 422 -24.26 9.20 3.71
N TYR A 423 -23.45 10.16 3.29
CA TYR A 423 -22.02 10.20 3.63
C TYR A 423 -21.64 11.45 4.43
N GLU A 424 -20.65 11.29 5.28
CA GLU A 424 -19.92 12.38 5.91
C GLU A 424 -18.64 12.63 5.11
N GLU A 425 -18.32 13.89 4.81
CA GLU A 425 -17.04 14.23 4.18
C GLU A 425 -15.99 14.44 5.26
N ARG A 426 -14.96 13.59 5.29
CA ARG A 426 -13.80 13.72 6.19
C ARG A 426 -12.54 13.78 5.35
N GLU A 427 -11.67 14.75 5.58
CA GLU A 427 -10.46 14.99 4.76
C GLU A 427 -10.76 14.97 3.23
N ASN A 428 -11.93 15.49 2.85
CA ASN A 428 -12.41 15.59 1.47
C ASN A 428 -12.68 14.26 0.76
N VAL A 429 -13.00 13.20 1.51
CA VAL A 429 -13.44 11.90 0.98
C VAL A 429 -14.77 11.46 1.61
N PRO A 430 -15.58 10.64 0.92
CA PRO A 430 -16.89 10.23 1.41
C PRO A 430 -16.80 9.04 2.36
N ILE A 431 -17.25 9.24 3.60
CA ILE A 431 -17.36 8.20 4.62
C ILE A 431 -18.83 7.79 4.77
N VAL A 432 -19.13 6.54 4.43
CA VAL A 432 -20.48 5.96 4.55
C VAL A 432 -20.59 5.08 5.79
N LYS A 433 -21.82 4.79 6.21
CA LYS A 433 -22.10 3.82 7.26
C LYS A 433 -22.47 2.48 6.65
N ALA A 434 -21.94 1.40 7.22
CA ALA A 434 -22.31 0.04 6.90
C ALA A 434 -22.61 -0.74 8.18
N THR A 435 -23.52 -1.69 8.12
CA THR A 435 -23.88 -2.54 9.25
C THR A 435 -23.42 -3.98 9.01
N ILE A 436 -22.73 -4.56 9.99
CA ILE A 436 -22.29 -5.96 9.99
C ILE A 436 -22.76 -6.57 11.31
N ASN A 437 -23.44 -7.71 11.24
CA ASN A 437 -24.09 -8.38 12.39
C ASN A 437 -24.89 -7.43 13.30
N GLY A 438 -25.59 -6.45 12.72
CA GLY A 438 -26.40 -5.48 13.47
C GLY A 438 -25.63 -4.29 14.08
N HIS A 439 -24.30 -4.25 14.00
CA HIS A 439 -23.50 -3.10 14.45
C HIS A 439 -23.06 -2.21 13.29
N THR A 440 -23.11 -0.89 13.50
CA THR A 440 -22.78 0.11 12.48
C THR A 440 -21.33 0.59 12.57
N TYR A 441 -20.65 0.59 11.44
CA TYR A 441 -19.25 0.95 11.26
C TYR A 441 -19.09 2.04 10.19
N SER A 442 -17.96 2.76 10.21
CA SER A 442 -17.63 3.79 9.21
C SER A 442 -16.72 3.24 8.13
N PHE A 443 -17.07 3.42 6.86
CA PHE A 443 -16.25 2.96 5.74
C PHE A 443 -15.95 4.11 4.79
N LEU A 444 -14.69 4.20 4.35
CA LEU A 444 -14.35 5.00 3.18
C LEU A 444 -15.00 4.36 1.95
N PHE A 445 -15.74 5.12 1.15
CA PHE A 445 -16.22 4.67 -0.15
C PHE A 445 -15.17 5.04 -1.20
N ASP A 446 -14.47 4.04 -1.74
CA ASP A 446 -13.29 4.24 -2.60
C ASP A 446 -13.44 3.48 -3.92
N THR A 447 -13.76 4.21 -4.98
CA THR A 447 -13.92 3.69 -6.34
C THR A 447 -12.62 3.13 -6.95
N CYS A 448 -11.46 3.46 -6.38
CA CYS A 448 -10.14 3.01 -6.82
C CYS A 448 -9.44 2.10 -5.80
N ALA A 449 -10.14 1.65 -4.75
CA ALA A 449 -9.65 0.59 -3.88
C ALA A 449 -9.89 -0.78 -4.54
N GLY A 450 -8.83 -1.42 -5.02
CA GLY A 450 -8.89 -2.75 -5.64
C GLY A 450 -9.40 -3.87 -4.72
N TYR A 451 -9.45 -3.63 -3.42
CA TYR A 451 -10.04 -4.52 -2.41
C TYR A 451 -11.05 -3.77 -1.57
N THR A 452 -12.09 -4.49 -1.13
CA THR A 452 -12.81 -4.09 0.09
C THR A 452 -11.94 -4.47 1.28
N CYS A 453 -11.80 -3.58 2.25
CA CYS A 453 -10.94 -3.76 3.42
C CYS A 453 -11.74 -3.62 4.70
N VAL A 454 -11.33 -4.35 5.73
CA VAL A 454 -11.83 -4.21 7.11
C VAL A 454 -10.66 -4.12 8.07
N SER A 455 -10.85 -3.37 9.15
CA SER A 455 -9.87 -3.28 10.21
C SER A 455 -9.78 -4.59 10.98
N ASP A 456 -8.59 -4.92 11.47
CA ASP A 456 -8.41 -5.97 12.46
C ASP A 456 -9.33 -5.76 13.68
N ARG A 457 -9.57 -4.51 14.11
CA ARG A 457 -10.56 -4.19 15.15
C ARG A 457 -11.95 -4.73 14.81
N LEU A 458 -12.45 -4.44 13.60
CA LEU A 458 -13.76 -4.86 13.14
C LEU A 458 -13.83 -6.39 13.02
N VAL A 459 -12.83 -7.01 12.39
CA VAL A 459 -12.73 -8.48 12.27
C VAL A 459 -12.84 -9.14 13.65
N ASN A 460 -12.15 -8.59 14.65
CA ASN A 460 -12.16 -9.11 16.00
C ASN A 460 -13.47 -8.82 16.76
N ALA A 461 -14.07 -7.63 16.56
CA ALA A 461 -15.34 -7.27 17.20
C ALA A 461 -16.48 -8.15 16.70
N GLU A 462 -16.50 -8.43 15.39
CA GLU A 462 -17.55 -9.21 14.72
C GLU A 462 -17.23 -10.70 14.59
N GLN A 463 -16.09 -11.14 15.13
CA GLN A 463 -15.60 -12.52 15.04
C GLN A 463 -15.62 -13.08 13.61
N LEU A 464 -15.23 -12.25 12.64
CA LEU A 464 -15.26 -12.63 11.23
C LEU A 464 -14.23 -13.73 10.95
N PRO A 465 -14.59 -14.81 10.25
CA PRO A 465 -13.65 -15.83 9.86
C PRO A 465 -12.66 -15.26 8.83
N TYR A 466 -11.36 -15.46 9.04
CA TYR A 466 -10.32 -14.99 8.12
C TYR A 466 -9.24 -16.04 7.86
N GLN A 467 -8.55 -15.90 6.73
CA GLN A 467 -7.48 -16.80 6.29
C GLN A 467 -6.25 -16.00 5.86
N GLN A 468 -5.07 -16.51 6.18
CA GLN A 468 -3.80 -15.95 5.69
C GLN A 468 -3.53 -16.48 4.28
N THR A 469 -3.08 -15.59 3.40
CA THR A 469 -2.69 -15.94 2.03
C THR A 469 -1.16 -15.93 1.90
N GLY A 470 -0.61 -16.60 0.88
CA GLY A 470 0.82 -16.52 0.55
C GLY A 470 1.23 -15.20 -0.13
N ASN A 471 0.27 -14.30 -0.38
CA ASN A 471 0.49 -13.08 -1.15
C ASN A 471 0.81 -11.90 -0.24
N THR A 472 1.55 -10.92 -0.76
CA THR A 472 1.76 -9.61 -0.13
C THR A 472 1.19 -8.53 -1.02
N ILE A 473 0.56 -7.51 -0.44
CA ILE A 473 0.00 -6.38 -1.19
C ILE A 473 0.55 -5.09 -0.61
N GLU A 474 0.85 -4.13 -1.49
CA GLU A 474 1.24 -2.78 -1.10
C GLU A 474 0.20 -2.14 -0.16
N GLY A 475 0.66 -1.61 0.96
CA GLY A 475 -0.20 -1.03 2.00
C GLY A 475 -0.72 -2.01 3.07
N ILE A 476 -0.46 -3.31 2.93
CA ILE A 476 -0.78 -4.34 3.92
C ILE A 476 0.53 -4.96 4.45
N LYS A 477 0.73 -4.94 5.78
CA LYS A 477 1.95 -5.49 6.40
C LYS A 477 1.88 -7.02 6.44
N GLY A 478 2.92 -7.67 5.89
CA GLY A 478 3.04 -9.12 5.90
C GLY A 478 2.15 -9.82 4.88
N SER A 479 1.91 -11.12 5.09
CA SER A 479 0.96 -11.90 4.29
C SER A 479 -0.44 -11.28 4.36
N LEU A 480 -1.03 -11.05 3.19
CA LEU A 480 -2.41 -10.61 3.07
C LEU A 480 -3.33 -11.59 3.79
N GLN A 481 -4.15 -11.07 4.70
CA GLN A 481 -5.23 -11.81 5.36
C GLN A 481 -6.57 -11.42 4.75
N MET A 482 -7.45 -12.39 4.53
CA MET A 482 -8.77 -12.19 3.94
C MET A 482 -9.85 -12.64 4.92
N ALA A 483 -10.65 -11.70 5.43
CA ALA A 483 -11.84 -11.97 6.22
C ALA A 483 -13.06 -12.22 5.33
N THR A 484 -14.05 -12.94 5.86
CA THR A 484 -15.34 -13.16 5.22
C THR A 484 -16.42 -12.47 6.03
N ILE A 485 -17.16 -11.56 5.40
CA ILE A 485 -18.31 -10.88 5.96
C ILE A 485 -19.55 -11.60 5.42
N SER A 486 -20.21 -12.40 6.25
CA SER A 486 -21.40 -13.16 5.83
C SER A 486 -22.53 -12.23 5.38
N GLU A 487 -22.71 -11.09 6.07
CA GLU A 487 -23.70 -10.09 5.72
C GLU A 487 -23.18 -8.67 6.01
N LEU A 488 -23.08 -7.86 4.96
CA LEU A 488 -22.74 -6.44 4.99
C LEU A 488 -23.92 -5.64 4.47
N MET A 489 -24.56 -4.87 5.33
CA MET A 489 -25.66 -3.99 4.95
C MET A 489 -25.16 -2.59 4.64
N LEU A 490 -25.50 -2.10 3.45
CA LEU A 490 -25.24 -0.75 2.97
C LEU A 490 -26.59 -0.03 2.79
N GLY A 491 -27.03 0.71 3.81
CA GLY A 491 -28.38 1.24 3.83
C GLY A 491 -29.41 0.12 3.77
N GLY A 492 -30.28 0.12 2.74
CA GLY A 492 -31.26 -0.95 2.49
C GLY A 492 -30.73 -2.15 1.69
N LEU A 493 -29.49 -2.10 1.21
CA LEU A 493 -28.89 -3.16 0.39
C LEU A 493 -28.12 -4.14 1.28
N THR A 494 -28.27 -5.44 1.03
CA THR A 494 -27.55 -6.49 1.75
C THR A 494 -26.59 -7.21 0.83
N VAL A 495 -25.29 -7.14 1.16
CA VAL A 495 -24.19 -7.82 0.45
C VAL A 495 -23.77 -9.05 1.25
N LYS A 496 -23.92 -10.24 0.66
CA LYS A 496 -23.61 -11.52 1.33
C LYS A 496 -22.24 -12.07 0.94
N ASP A 497 -21.61 -12.76 1.88
CA ASP A 497 -20.37 -13.53 1.70
C ASP A 497 -19.19 -12.73 1.12
N GLN A 498 -19.09 -11.45 1.47
CA GLN A 498 -18.07 -10.55 0.96
C GLN A 498 -16.70 -10.89 1.55
N LYS A 499 -15.69 -11.08 0.69
CA LYS A 499 -14.29 -11.16 1.12
C LYS A 499 -13.70 -9.77 1.28
N ALA A 500 -13.00 -9.53 2.40
CA ALA A 500 -12.37 -8.26 2.69
C ALA A 500 -10.93 -8.45 3.16
N ALA A 501 -10.01 -7.64 2.64
CA ALA A 501 -8.63 -7.63 3.11
C ALA A 501 -8.57 -7.07 4.54
N VAL A 502 -7.82 -7.74 5.42
CA VAL A 502 -7.65 -7.28 6.81
C VAL A 502 -6.50 -6.29 6.86
N MET A 503 -6.79 -5.09 7.35
CA MET A 503 -5.83 -4.02 7.56
C MET A 503 -5.73 -3.69 9.04
N SER A 504 -4.55 -3.30 9.51
CA SER A 504 -4.38 -2.79 10.88
C SER A 504 -5.29 -1.58 11.09
N GLN A 505 -6.06 -1.52 12.17
CA GLN A 505 -6.82 -0.31 12.55
C GLN A 505 -5.87 0.88 12.78
N GLN A 506 -4.61 0.61 13.14
CA GLN A 506 -3.56 1.60 13.30
C GLN A 506 -2.92 2.02 11.96
N ASN A 507 -3.47 1.56 10.83
CA ASN A 507 -3.15 2.11 9.51
C ASN A 507 -3.45 3.62 9.52
N GLN A 508 -2.51 4.42 9.01
CA GLN A 508 -2.60 5.88 9.06
C GLN A 508 -3.88 6.43 8.41
N THR A 509 -4.34 5.83 7.31
CA THR A 509 -5.59 6.20 6.64
C THR A 509 -6.80 5.93 7.53
N PHE A 510 -6.85 4.78 8.20
CA PHE A 510 -7.97 4.42 9.06
C PHE A 510 -8.07 5.33 10.29
N VAL A 511 -6.92 5.66 10.88
CA VAL A 511 -6.83 6.61 11.99
C VAL A 511 -7.19 8.02 11.55
N ALA A 512 -6.62 8.51 10.44
CA ALA A 512 -6.84 9.87 9.96
C ALA A 512 -8.31 10.12 9.58
N LEU A 513 -8.95 9.15 8.92
CA LEU A 513 -10.36 9.26 8.52
C LEU A 513 -11.35 8.79 9.60
N GLY A 514 -10.87 8.13 10.66
CA GLY A 514 -11.72 7.50 11.67
C GLY A 514 -12.65 6.44 11.07
N VAL A 515 -12.11 5.56 10.22
CA VAL A 515 -12.86 4.50 9.53
C VAL A 515 -12.44 3.11 9.98
N ASP A 516 -13.35 2.17 9.78
CA ASP A 516 -13.24 0.75 10.12
C ASP A 516 -12.89 -0.13 8.93
N GLY A 517 -12.90 0.45 7.73
CA GLY A 517 -12.67 -0.27 6.49
C GLY A 517 -12.84 0.62 5.26
N ILE A 518 -12.71 -0.01 4.09
CA ILE A 518 -12.88 0.59 2.78
C ILE A 518 -13.88 -0.26 2.00
N ILE A 519 -14.93 0.36 1.45
CA ILE A 519 -15.78 -0.27 0.44
C ILE A 519 -15.13 0.01 -0.91
N GLY A 520 -14.65 -1.06 -1.53
CA GLY A 520 -13.87 -0.98 -2.77
C GLY A 520 -14.56 -1.64 -3.97
N VAL A 521 -13.80 -1.72 -5.05
CA VAL A 521 -14.18 -2.27 -6.35
C VAL A 521 -14.96 -3.59 -6.30
N PRO A 522 -14.62 -4.59 -5.45
CA PRO A 522 -15.37 -5.86 -5.39
C PRO A 522 -16.86 -5.71 -5.07
N ILE A 523 -17.25 -4.65 -4.37
CA ILE A 523 -18.66 -4.33 -4.09
C ILE A 523 -19.18 -3.32 -5.12
N ILE A 524 -18.46 -2.21 -5.29
CA ILE A 524 -18.90 -1.03 -6.06
C ILE A 524 -19.26 -1.41 -7.50
N ASN A 525 -18.44 -2.24 -8.16
CA ASN A 525 -18.61 -2.53 -9.59
C ASN A 525 -19.85 -3.37 -9.92
N ASN A 526 -20.59 -3.86 -8.91
CA ASN A 526 -21.83 -4.60 -9.13
C ASN A 526 -23.04 -3.69 -9.36
N PHE A 527 -22.92 -2.37 -9.19
CA PHE A 527 -24.04 -1.44 -9.16
C PHE A 527 -23.91 -0.30 -10.17
N VAL A 528 -25.05 0.32 -10.47
CA VAL A 528 -25.13 1.72 -10.88
C VAL A 528 -24.95 2.58 -9.64
N VAL A 529 -23.96 3.47 -9.67
CA VAL A 529 -23.55 4.30 -8.54
C VAL A 529 -23.75 5.77 -8.88
N SER A 530 -24.69 6.44 -8.22
CA SER A 530 -24.93 7.88 -8.39
C SER A 530 -24.42 8.64 -7.16
N ILE A 531 -23.56 9.64 -7.36
CA ILE A 531 -22.98 10.44 -6.29
C ILE A 531 -23.43 11.89 -6.44
N ASN A 532 -24.16 12.39 -5.46
CA ASN A 532 -24.64 13.75 -5.40
C ASN A 532 -23.99 14.48 -4.21
N ALA A 533 -23.11 15.45 -4.51
CA ALA A 533 -22.38 16.17 -3.48
C ALA A 533 -23.21 17.20 -2.73
N LYS A 534 -24.23 17.79 -3.36
CA LYS A 534 -25.13 18.74 -2.71
C LYS A 534 -25.98 18.08 -1.62
N ASN A 535 -26.47 16.88 -1.91
CA ASN A 535 -27.29 16.10 -0.99
C ASN A 535 -26.45 15.23 -0.04
N LYS A 536 -25.15 15.10 -0.30
CA LYS A 536 -24.23 14.18 0.39
C LYS A 536 -24.73 12.73 0.39
N THR A 537 -25.17 12.28 -0.78
CA THR A 537 -25.71 10.93 -0.98
C THR A 537 -24.93 10.17 -2.04
N ILE A 538 -24.75 8.87 -1.80
CA ILE A 538 -24.30 7.86 -2.77
C ILE A 538 -25.44 6.85 -2.91
N VAL A 539 -25.96 6.67 -4.11
CA VAL A 539 -27.03 5.73 -4.40
C VAL A 539 -26.46 4.52 -5.13
N LEU A 540 -26.73 3.33 -4.62
CA LEU A 540 -26.40 2.05 -5.24
C LEU A 540 -27.70 1.41 -5.75
N GLY A 541 -27.75 1.04 -7.03
CA GLY A 541 -28.90 0.37 -7.62
C GLY A 541 -28.54 -0.45 -8.85
N ASN A 542 -29.53 -1.12 -9.44
CA ASN A 542 -29.34 -1.90 -10.69
C ASN A 542 -29.56 -1.06 -11.96
N GLU A 543 -30.24 0.08 -11.80
CA GLU A 543 -30.61 1.03 -12.84
C GLU A 543 -30.38 2.47 -12.33
N PRO A 544 -30.17 3.45 -13.22
CA PRO A 544 -30.05 4.85 -12.84
C PRO A 544 -31.36 5.40 -12.26
N GLU A 545 -31.27 6.40 -11.38
CA GLU A 545 -32.45 7.01 -10.73
C GLU A 545 -33.34 7.76 -11.72
N ASN A 546 -32.75 8.32 -12.77
CA ASN A 546 -33.42 9.11 -13.78
C ASN A 546 -33.13 8.55 -15.18
N THR A 547 -34.01 8.83 -16.13
CA THR A 547 -33.74 8.57 -17.54
C THR A 547 -32.59 9.47 -17.99
N ILE A 548 -31.44 8.86 -18.26
CA ILE A 548 -30.25 9.55 -18.76
C ILE A 548 -30.19 9.41 -20.28
N ALA A 549 -30.31 10.53 -20.98
CA ALA A 549 -30.30 10.58 -22.44
C ALA A 549 -28.90 10.45 -23.05
N GLN A 550 -27.87 10.92 -22.36
CA GLN A 550 -26.49 10.94 -22.85
C GLN A 550 -25.55 10.22 -21.90
N TRP A 551 -24.81 9.25 -22.44
CA TRP A 551 -23.86 8.43 -21.72
C TRP A 551 -22.49 8.54 -22.37
N ASP A 552 -21.47 8.68 -21.55
CA ASP A 552 -20.07 8.61 -21.93
C ASP A 552 -19.48 7.23 -21.61
N THR A 553 -18.29 6.97 -22.17
CA THR A 553 -17.63 5.67 -22.03
C THR A 553 -16.91 5.54 -20.69
N LEU A 554 -17.25 4.51 -19.92
CA LEU A 554 -16.51 4.08 -18.75
C LEU A 554 -15.71 2.82 -19.10
N ARG A 555 -14.38 2.87 -18.96
CA ARG A 555 -13.51 1.71 -19.12
C ARG A 555 -13.00 1.22 -17.76
N PHE A 556 -12.26 0.12 -17.77
CA PHE A 556 -11.60 -0.41 -16.60
C PHE A 556 -10.08 -0.49 -16.81
N SER A 557 -9.32 -0.09 -15.80
CA SER A 557 -7.87 -0.38 -15.73
C SER A 557 -7.63 -1.84 -15.31
N GLY A 558 -6.36 -2.27 -15.23
CA GLY A 558 -5.99 -3.65 -14.89
C GLY A 558 -6.57 -4.18 -13.56
N TYR A 559 -6.77 -3.31 -12.57
CA TYR A 559 -7.38 -3.65 -11.26
C TYR A 559 -8.89 -3.41 -11.20
N ASN A 560 -9.57 -3.31 -12.36
CA ASN A 560 -10.99 -2.98 -12.48
C ASN A 560 -11.38 -1.61 -11.92
N HIS A 561 -10.45 -0.66 -11.84
CA HIS A 561 -10.75 0.72 -11.42
C HIS A 561 -11.46 1.47 -12.55
N PRO A 562 -12.41 2.37 -12.25
CA PRO A 562 -13.18 3.12 -13.25
C PRO A 562 -12.29 4.13 -13.97
N LEU A 563 -12.30 4.06 -15.30
CA LEU A 563 -11.53 4.91 -16.19
C LEU A 563 -12.48 5.70 -17.08
N LEU A 564 -12.71 6.96 -16.74
CA LEU A 564 -13.62 7.84 -17.45
C LEU A 564 -12.92 8.42 -18.67
N ALA A 565 -13.60 8.38 -19.82
CA ALA A 565 -13.19 9.13 -20.99
C ALA A 565 -13.57 10.60 -20.79
N ILE A 566 -12.60 11.44 -20.41
CA ILE A 566 -12.76 12.89 -20.32
C ILE A 566 -12.02 13.57 -21.48
N LYS A 567 -12.22 14.87 -21.68
CA LYS A 567 -11.39 15.65 -22.63
C LYS A 567 -10.71 16.82 -21.94
N VAL A 568 -9.55 17.22 -22.45
CA VAL A 568 -8.83 18.42 -21.99
C VAL A 568 -8.49 19.30 -23.17
N LYS A 569 -8.56 20.63 -23.01
CA LYS A 569 -8.32 21.60 -24.09
C LYS A 569 -6.85 22.00 -24.14
N GLY A 570 -6.19 21.77 -25.27
CA GLY A 570 -4.90 22.38 -25.59
C GLY A 570 -5.05 23.70 -26.36
N LYS A 571 -3.96 24.17 -26.97
CA LYS A 571 -3.96 25.40 -27.79
C LYS A 571 -5.03 25.35 -28.89
N ASP A 572 -5.03 24.30 -29.70
CA ASP A 572 -5.84 24.24 -30.91
C ASP A 572 -6.90 23.13 -30.88
N GLU A 573 -6.71 22.06 -30.10
CA GLU A 573 -7.53 20.85 -30.13
C GLU A 573 -7.98 20.37 -28.74
N LEU A 574 -8.97 19.46 -28.72
CA LEU A 574 -9.41 18.74 -27.54
C LEU A 574 -8.79 17.34 -27.55
N TYR A 575 -8.17 16.94 -26.45
CA TYR A 575 -7.57 15.62 -26.29
C TYR A 575 -8.45 14.72 -25.44
N ASP A 576 -8.78 13.52 -25.94
CA ASP A 576 -9.39 12.47 -25.12
C ASP A 576 -8.35 11.92 -24.14
N VAL A 577 -8.67 11.95 -22.84
CA VAL A 577 -7.79 11.49 -21.78
C VAL A 577 -8.53 10.51 -20.89
N PRO A 578 -7.98 9.31 -20.65
CA PRO A 578 -8.49 8.41 -19.63
C PRO A 578 -8.14 8.90 -18.23
N ALA A 579 -9.14 9.01 -17.36
CA ALA A 579 -8.96 9.45 -15.99
C ALA A 579 -9.59 8.49 -14.97
N LEU A 580 -8.82 8.12 -13.96
CA LEU A 580 -9.31 7.38 -12.80
C LEU A 580 -10.12 8.32 -11.92
N PHE A 581 -11.40 8.04 -11.72
CA PHE A 581 -12.18 8.74 -10.69
C PHE A 581 -12.01 8.01 -9.37
N ASP A 582 -11.27 8.64 -8.46
CA ASP A 582 -10.88 8.08 -7.18
C ASP A 582 -11.57 8.84 -6.04
N THR A 583 -12.64 8.25 -5.52
CA THR A 583 -13.36 8.83 -4.38
C THR A 583 -12.56 8.73 -3.08
N GLY A 584 -11.52 7.89 -3.00
CA GLY A 584 -10.54 7.85 -1.92
C GLY A 584 -9.48 8.95 -1.99
N ASN A 585 -9.41 9.70 -3.09
CA ASN A 585 -8.46 10.80 -3.24
C ASN A 585 -9.03 12.14 -2.72
N GLY A 586 -8.62 12.50 -1.50
CA GLY A 586 -8.98 13.75 -0.80
C GLY A 586 -8.08 14.97 -1.09
N THR A 587 -7.12 14.88 -2.01
CA THR A 587 -6.11 15.94 -2.24
C THR A 587 -6.65 17.22 -2.89
N LYS A 588 -7.91 17.20 -3.34
CA LYS A 588 -8.54 18.29 -4.13
C LYS A 588 -7.71 18.70 -5.36
N THR A 589 -6.80 17.87 -5.84
CA THR A 589 -5.98 18.21 -7.00
C THR A 589 -5.97 17.04 -7.95
N ILE A 590 -6.09 17.34 -9.24
CA ILE A 590 -5.92 16.33 -10.28
C ILE A 590 -4.44 15.95 -10.31
N ALA A 591 -4.17 14.64 -10.26
CA ALA A 591 -2.80 14.14 -10.23
C ALA A 591 -2.40 13.61 -11.62
N LEU A 592 -1.31 14.13 -12.17
CA LEU A 592 -0.73 13.68 -13.43
C LEU A 592 0.48 12.77 -13.15
N PRO A 593 0.52 11.54 -13.69
CA PRO A 593 1.43 10.49 -13.21
C PRO A 593 2.90 10.70 -13.59
N SER A 594 3.24 11.70 -14.40
CA SER A 594 4.63 11.95 -14.79
C SER A 594 4.97 13.43 -14.91
N ALA A 595 6.17 13.77 -14.46
CA ALA A 595 6.79 15.08 -14.63
C ALA A 595 7.00 15.44 -16.12
N GLN A 596 7.35 14.45 -16.94
CA GLN A 596 7.47 14.62 -18.38
C GLN A 596 6.11 14.94 -19.02
N GLY A 597 5.06 14.18 -18.69
CA GLY A 597 3.71 14.43 -19.20
C GLY A 597 3.19 15.80 -18.77
N PHE A 598 3.55 16.26 -17.57
CA PHE A 598 3.21 17.62 -17.11
C PHE A 598 3.83 18.69 -18.00
N LYS A 599 5.11 18.54 -18.35
CA LYS A 599 5.79 19.44 -19.27
C LYS A 599 5.16 19.39 -20.67
N GLU A 600 4.89 18.20 -21.19
CA GLU A 600 4.24 18.02 -22.51
C GLU A 600 2.86 18.69 -22.56
N TRP A 601 2.05 18.54 -21.51
CA TRP A 601 0.75 19.18 -21.39
C TRP A 601 0.86 20.70 -21.24
N THR A 602 1.90 21.18 -20.57
CA THR A 602 2.21 22.62 -20.50
C THR A 602 2.58 23.16 -21.88
N ASP A 603 3.45 22.46 -22.62
CA ASP A 603 3.91 22.86 -23.96
C ASP A 603 2.75 22.84 -24.99
N ALA A 604 1.85 21.84 -24.88
CA ALA A 604 0.60 21.74 -25.63
C ALA A 604 -0.46 22.79 -25.22
N GLY A 605 -0.19 23.54 -24.15
CA GLY A 605 -1.05 24.58 -23.60
C GLY A 605 -2.30 24.07 -22.87
N VAL A 606 -2.31 22.80 -22.48
CA VAL A 606 -3.34 22.18 -21.63
C VAL A 606 -3.24 22.66 -20.18
N ILE A 607 -2.02 22.90 -19.70
CA ILE A 607 -1.75 23.39 -18.34
C ILE A 607 -1.23 24.83 -18.41
N GLY A 608 -1.76 25.70 -17.57
CA GLY A 608 -1.29 27.07 -17.33
C GLY A 608 -0.83 27.27 -15.89
N ASN A 609 -0.31 28.47 -15.60
CA ASN A 609 0.09 28.91 -14.24
C ASN A 609 1.04 27.92 -13.55
N VAL A 610 2.03 27.42 -14.29
CA VAL A 610 2.94 26.38 -13.81
C VAL A 610 3.90 26.92 -12.76
N GLU A 611 4.00 26.20 -11.65
CA GLU A 611 4.94 26.44 -10.57
C GLU A 611 5.77 25.18 -10.31
N ASN A 612 7.07 25.40 -10.08
CA ASN A 612 8.02 24.34 -9.75
C ASN A 612 8.04 24.10 -8.24
N GLY A 613 8.20 22.84 -7.85
CA GLY A 613 8.44 22.44 -6.48
C GLY A 613 9.55 21.40 -6.36
N GLN A 614 10.02 21.23 -5.13
CA GLN A 614 11.02 20.24 -4.74
C GLN A 614 10.52 19.49 -3.51
N GLY A 615 10.78 18.17 -3.44
CA GLY A 615 10.32 17.32 -2.34
C GLY A 615 9.31 16.29 -2.79
N PHE A 616 8.29 16.04 -1.97
CA PHE A 616 7.38 14.90 -2.11
C PHE A 616 5.91 15.35 -2.07
N ASN A 617 5.10 14.90 -3.03
CA ASN A 617 3.70 15.34 -3.19
C ASN A 617 2.65 14.47 -2.49
N ALA A 618 3.00 13.31 -1.96
CA ALA A 618 2.05 12.45 -1.29
C ALA A 618 2.67 11.65 -0.14
N LEU A 619 2.00 11.68 1.01
CA LEU A 619 2.05 10.60 1.98
C LEU A 619 1.08 9.51 1.50
N MET A 620 1.61 8.41 0.97
CA MET A 620 0.84 7.18 0.78
C MET A 620 1.25 6.19 1.86
N ILE A 621 0.25 5.64 2.56
CA ILE A 621 0.10 4.40 3.36
C ILE A 621 1.26 3.87 4.24
N ASN A 622 2.53 4.13 3.92
CA ASN A 622 3.74 3.68 4.65
C ASN A 622 4.85 4.74 4.77
N GLY A 623 4.55 6.02 4.51
CA GLY A 623 5.50 7.13 4.67
C GLY A 623 5.57 8.03 3.45
N ILE A 624 6.60 8.88 3.41
CA ILE A 624 6.88 9.75 2.28
C ILE A 624 7.28 8.88 1.08
N VAL A 625 6.40 8.76 0.08
CA VAL A 625 6.72 8.08 -1.17
C VAL A 625 7.25 9.13 -2.14
N LYS A 626 8.47 8.93 -2.63
CA LYS A 626 9.01 9.69 -3.76
C LYS A 626 8.30 9.25 -5.04
N THR A 627 7.21 9.91 -5.38
CA THR A 627 6.45 9.61 -6.61
C THR A 627 7.12 10.19 -7.85
N THR A 628 7.90 11.27 -7.73
CA THR A 628 8.65 11.90 -8.83
C THR A 628 9.89 12.65 -8.31
N ASP A 629 10.93 12.81 -9.14
CA ASP A 629 12.13 13.61 -8.81
C ASP A 629 11.91 15.13 -8.95
N LYS A 630 10.81 15.54 -9.57
CA LYS A 630 10.42 16.94 -9.80
C LYS A 630 8.94 17.11 -9.54
N LEU A 631 8.59 18.15 -8.78
CA LEU A 631 7.21 18.51 -8.51
C LEU A 631 6.81 19.68 -9.42
N TYR A 632 5.65 19.55 -10.06
CA TYR A 632 5.00 20.67 -10.75
C TYR A 632 3.55 20.79 -10.26
N ARG A 633 3.04 22.02 -10.20
CA ARG A 633 1.62 22.31 -10.03
C ARG A 633 1.19 23.41 -11.00
N GLY A 634 -0.10 23.48 -11.29
CA GLY A 634 -0.68 24.47 -12.18
C GLY A 634 -2.20 24.36 -12.25
N GLY A 635 -2.78 24.98 -13.27
CA GLY A 635 -4.20 24.88 -13.59
C GLY A 635 -4.43 24.23 -14.95
N LEU A 636 -5.30 23.22 -15.03
CA LEU A 636 -5.84 22.76 -16.29
C LEU A 636 -6.69 23.88 -16.88
N LYS A 637 -6.35 24.33 -18.09
CA LYS A 637 -7.06 25.45 -18.71
C LYS A 637 -8.54 25.13 -18.92
N GLU A 638 -8.84 23.92 -19.39
CA GLU A 638 -10.22 23.46 -19.52
C GLU A 638 -10.28 21.93 -19.51
N LEU A 639 -11.14 21.39 -18.65
CA LEU A 639 -11.51 19.98 -18.56
C LEU A 639 -12.98 19.82 -18.95
N HIS A 640 -13.24 18.89 -19.87
CA HIS A 640 -14.56 18.51 -20.35
C HIS A 640 -14.94 17.16 -19.77
N ILE A 641 -16.09 17.09 -19.12
CA ILE A 641 -16.66 15.86 -18.56
C ILE A 641 -18.18 15.90 -18.75
N GLY A 642 -18.75 14.85 -19.35
CA GLY A 642 -20.11 14.93 -19.85
C GLY A 642 -20.24 16.00 -20.95
N GLY A 643 -21.35 16.74 -20.91
CA GLY A 643 -21.59 17.90 -21.78
C GLY A 643 -21.06 19.23 -21.21
N ALA A 644 -20.24 19.21 -20.16
CA ALA A 644 -19.78 20.42 -19.45
C ALA A 644 -18.28 20.65 -19.61
N ALA A 645 -17.87 21.92 -19.57
CA ALA A 645 -16.48 22.35 -19.58
C ALA A 645 -16.20 23.22 -18.35
N PHE A 646 -15.07 22.97 -17.68
CA PHE A 646 -14.66 23.67 -16.47
C PHE A 646 -13.22 24.15 -16.60
N GLN A 647 -12.95 25.38 -16.17
CA GLN A 647 -11.67 26.04 -16.36
C GLN A 647 -10.87 26.14 -15.06
N ASP A 648 -9.55 26.23 -15.20
CA ASP A 648 -8.58 26.43 -14.11
C ASP A 648 -8.63 25.37 -12.99
N LEU A 649 -8.83 24.09 -13.34
CA LEU A 649 -8.84 23.02 -12.33
C LEU A 649 -7.43 22.77 -11.80
N PRO A 650 -7.25 22.66 -10.47
CA PRO A 650 -5.95 22.38 -9.88
C PRO A 650 -5.36 21.06 -10.38
N ILE A 651 -4.13 21.11 -10.87
CA ILE A 651 -3.38 19.93 -11.33
C ILE A 651 -1.95 19.96 -10.78
N MET A 652 -1.42 18.79 -10.43
CA MET A 652 -0.04 18.63 -10.02
C MET A 652 0.54 17.31 -10.50
N THR A 653 1.87 17.17 -10.51
CA THR A 653 2.51 15.87 -10.65
C THR A 653 2.19 14.98 -9.46
N GLY A 654 1.68 13.78 -9.71
CA GLY A 654 1.33 12.79 -8.68
C GLY A 654 0.50 11.65 -9.25
N GLY A 655 0.38 10.56 -8.50
CA GLY A 655 -0.33 9.34 -8.93
C GLY A 655 0.53 8.38 -9.75
N THR A 656 -0.03 7.22 -10.10
CA THR A 656 0.64 6.16 -10.86
C THR A 656 -0.23 5.69 -12.03
N GLY A 657 0.34 5.62 -13.22
CA GLY A 657 -0.30 5.04 -14.41
C GLY A 657 -1.23 5.98 -15.19
N TYR A 658 -2.28 6.53 -14.57
CA TYR A 658 -3.31 7.35 -15.22
C TYR A 658 -3.49 8.71 -14.54
N LEU A 659 -4.20 9.63 -15.20
CA LEU A 659 -4.69 10.87 -14.56
C LEU A 659 -5.62 10.49 -13.40
N LEU A 660 -5.39 11.04 -12.21
CA LEU A 660 -6.21 10.78 -11.03
C LEU A 660 -7.13 11.97 -10.76
N MET A 661 -8.43 11.77 -10.85
CA MET A 661 -9.45 12.75 -10.50
C MET A 661 -9.87 12.56 -9.03
N PRO A 662 -9.77 13.61 -8.19
CA PRO A 662 -10.14 13.54 -6.79
C PRO A 662 -11.66 13.51 -6.60
N PHE A 663 -12.10 13.07 -5.42
CA PHE A 663 -13.52 13.12 -5.02
C PHE A 663 -14.13 14.52 -5.21
N LYS A 664 -13.31 15.57 -5.07
CA LYS A 664 -13.72 16.97 -5.19
C LYS A 664 -14.38 17.32 -6.53
N ILE A 665 -14.16 16.56 -7.60
CA ILE A 665 -14.87 16.74 -8.89
C ILE A 665 -16.39 16.68 -8.72
N THR A 666 -16.89 15.92 -7.75
CA THR A 666 -18.33 15.82 -7.46
C THR A 666 -18.96 17.14 -6.99
N SER A 667 -18.17 18.15 -6.59
CA SER A 667 -18.73 19.49 -6.30
C SER A 667 -19.13 20.26 -7.55
N LEU A 668 -18.73 19.79 -8.74
CA LEU A 668 -19.08 20.42 -10.03
C LEU A 668 -20.36 19.85 -10.65
N GLY A 669 -20.81 18.67 -10.20
CA GLY A 669 -21.96 17.99 -10.77
C GLY A 669 -22.21 16.62 -10.16
N GLU A 670 -23.40 16.10 -10.43
CA GLU A 670 -23.76 14.73 -10.07
C GLU A 670 -23.12 13.74 -11.06
N ILE A 671 -22.49 12.70 -10.55
CA ILE A 671 -21.85 11.67 -11.36
C ILE A 671 -22.59 10.34 -11.19
N THR A 672 -22.94 9.70 -12.29
CA THR A 672 -23.54 8.35 -12.30
C THR A 672 -22.62 7.39 -13.05
N LEU A 673 -22.13 6.36 -12.36
CA LEU A 673 -21.26 5.31 -12.88
C LEU A 673 -22.08 4.02 -13.02
N ASP A 674 -22.41 3.63 -14.25
CA ASP A 674 -23.11 2.38 -14.55
C ASP A 674 -22.05 1.30 -14.86
N TYR A 675 -21.47 0.76 -13.79
CA TYR A 675 -20.40 -0.24 -13.88
C TYR A 675 -20.81 -1.47 -14.70
N PRO A 676 -22.00 -2.08 -14.51
CA PRO A 676 -22.44 -3.23 -15.29
C PRO A 676 -22.50 -2.96 -16.80
N ARG A 677 -22.87 -1.74 -17.21
CA ARG A 677 -23.01 -1.37 -18.63
C ARG A 677 -21.86 -0.51 -19.14
N LYS A 678 -20.78 -0.34 -18.36
CA LYS A 678 -19.54 0.34 -18.76
C LYS A 678 -19.76 1.72 -19.35
N ARG A 679 -20.62 2.50 -18.70
CA ARG A 679 -20.93 3.87 -19.10
C ARG A 679 -21.04 4.77 -17.89
N PHE A 680 -20.80 6.05 -18.09
CA PHE A 680 -21.00 7.04 -17.04
C PHE A 680 -21.75 8.25 -17.57
N HIS A 681 -22.30 9.03 -16.66
CA HIS A 681 -22.96 10.29 -16.94
C HIS A 681 -22.51 11.32 -15.91
N PHE A 682 -22.36 12.56 -16.37
CA PHE A 682 -22.05 13.70 -15.52
C PHE A 682 -23.05 14.82 -15.80
N ALA A 683 -23.83 15.19 -14.78
CA ALA A 683 -24.80 16.27 -14.82
C ALA A 683 -24.22 17.48 -14.06
N PRO A 684 -23.75 18.54 -14.76
CA PRO A 684 -23.16 19.70 -14.10
C PRO A 684 -24.21 20.44 -13.25
N TYR A 685 -23.77 20.97 -12.10
CA TYR A 685 -24.61 21.90 -11.34
C TYR A 685 -24.63 23.27 -12.03
N THR A 686 -25.79 23.92 -12.07
CA THR A 686 -25.96 25.23 -12.72
C THR A 686 -25.14 26.35 -12.06
N ASP A 687 -24.78 26.19 -10.81
CA ASP A 687 -23.99 27.08 -9.95
C ASP A 687 -22.58 26.51 -9.67
N ALA A 688 -22.12 25.53 -10.45
CA ALA A 688 -20.83 24.89 -10.26
C ALA A 688 -19.68 25.91 -10.32
N THR A 689 -18.82 25.90 -9.29
CA THR A 689 -17.64 26.76 -9.21
C THR A 689 -16.40 25.90 -8.96
N VAL A 690 -15.36 26.10 -9.78
CA VAL A 690 -14.07 25.43 -9.60
C VAL A 690 -13.39 25.96 -8.34
N TRP A 691 -12.87 25.05 -7.52
CA TRP A 691 -12.21 25.39 -6.27
C TRP A 691 -10.77 25.86 -6.53
N LYS A 692 -10.24 26.68 -5.63
CA LYS A 692 -8.83 27.08 -5.68
C LYS A 692 -7.93 25.90 -5.30
N GLY A 693 -6.88 25.71 -6.09
CA GLY A 693 -5.83 24.75 -5.81
C GLY A 693 -5.01 25.14 -4.59
N ASP A 694 -4.28 24.18 -4.06
CA ASP A 694 -3.37 24.43 -2.96
C ASP A 694 -2.14 25.21 -3.43
N ASN A 695 -1.97 26.41 -2.90
CA ASN A 695 -0.90 27.33 -3.24
C ASN A 695 0.11 27.51 -2.10
N ARG A 696 0.10 26.63 -1.08
CA ARG A 696 1.03 26.72 0.05
C ARG A 696 2.47 26.65 -0.46
N PRO A 697 3.38 27.53 0.02
CA PRO A 697 4.79 27.52 -0.39
C PRO A 697 5.57 26.38 0.26
N VAL A 698 5.13 25.90 1.43
CA VAL A 698 5.80 24.85 2.19
C VAL A 698 4.76 23.84 2.67
N TYR A 699 4.99 22.59 2.32
CA TYR A 699 4.32 21.44 2.93
C TYR A 699 5.23 20.83 3.98
N THR A 700 4.62 20.44 5.08
CA THR A 700 5.23 19.80 6.23
C THR A 700 4.48 18.53 6.57
N GLY A 701 5.21 17.53 7.04
CA GLY A 701 4.66 16.30 7.60
C GLY A 701 5.37 15.99 8.91
N VAL A 702 4.76 15.15 9.73
CA VAL A 702 5.37 14.73 10.99
C VAL A 702 5.97 13.34 10.86
N ASP A 703 7.28 13.27 11.12
CA ASP A 703 8.08 12.04 11.13
C ASP A 703 8.59 11.83 12.56
N ASN A 704 8.15 10.76 13.21
CA ASN A 704 8.49 10.42 14.61
C ASN A 704 8.30 11.60 15.61
N GLY A 705 7.18 12.33 15.49
CA GLY A 705 6.88 13.46 16.37
C GLY A 705 7.61 14.76 16.04
N VAL A 706 8.45 14.76 15.01
CA VAL A 706 9.18 15.93 14.52
C VAL A 706 8.53 16.45 13.24
N MET A 707 8.26 17.75 13.17
CA MET A 707 7.76 18.38 11.95
C MET A 707 8.90 18.58 10.96
N LYS A 708 8.76 17.99 9.77
CA LYS A 708 9.71 18.11 8.67
C LYS A 708 9.07 18.75 7.45
N VAL A 709 9.86 19.48 6.68
CA VAL A 709 9.51 19.97 5.35
C VAL A 709 9.39 18.78 4.40
N ALA A 710 8.20 18.57 3.85
CA ALA A 710 7.90 17.53 2.89
C ALA A 710 8.05 18.04 1.45
N ALA A 711 7.62 19.27 1.17
CA ALA A 711 7.81 19.91 -0.13
C ALA A 711 7.93 21.43 -0.01
N VAL A 712 8.65 22.02 -0.94
CA VAL A 712 8.78 23.47 -1.12
C VAL A 712 8.38 23.85 -2.52
N TRP A 713 7.69 24.98 -2.66
CA TRP A 713 7.15 25.50 -3.92
C TRP A 713 7.66 26.91 -4.18
N GLY A 714 8.10 27.14 -5.41
CA GLY A 714 8.64 28.42 -5.86
C GLY A 714 10.12 28.64 -5.56
N ASP A 715 10.81 29.32 -6.48
CA ASP A 715 12.26 29.51 -6.46
C ASP A 715 12.77 30.33 -5.25
N GLU A 716 11.94 31.21 -4.70
CA GLU A 716 12.29 32.04 -3.54
C GLU A 716 12.39 31.19 -2.25
N VAL A 717 11.46 30.25 -2.09
CA VAL A 717 11.37 29.35 -0.93
C VAL A 717 12.45 28.27 -1.04
N ALA A 718 12.62 27.70 -2.24
CA ALA A 718 13.62 26.68 -2.52
C ALA A 718 15.09 27.14 -2.34
N LYS A 719 15.35 28.45 -2.28
CA LYS A 719 16.67 28.99 -1.93
C LYS A 719 16.98 28.93 -0.44
N GLN A 720 15.97 28.83 0.41
CA GLN A 720 16.10 28.91 1.88
C GLN A 720 15.72 27.62 2.59
N LEU A 721 14.90 26.79 1.95
CA LEU A 721 14.36 25.55 2.50
C LEU A 721 14.49 24.41 1.49
N GLU A 722 14.73 23.22 2.02
CA GLU A 722 14.72 21.97 1.26
C GLU A 722 13.83 20.91 1.94
N ALA A 723 13.37 19.94 1.15
CA ALA A 723 12.67 18.80 1.71
C ALA A 723 13.60 18.00 2.64
N GLY A 724 13.12 17.65 3.83
CA GLY A 724 13.90 17.03 4.90
C GLY A 724 14.29 17.99 6.03
N ASP A 725 14.27 19.30 5.80
CA ASP A 725 14.52 20.30 6.84
C ASP A 725 13.54 20.14 8.01
N THR A 726 14.02 20.34 9.23
CA THR A 726 13.23 20.18 10.45
C THR A 726 12.73 21.51 10.97
N ILE A 727 11.42 21.65 11.18
CA ILE A 727 10.84 22.81 11.85
C ILE A 727 10.93 22.59 13.36
N THR A 728 11.80 23.35 14.03
CA THR A 728 12.12 23.18 15.46
C THR A 728 11.29 24.08 16.35
N ALA A 729 10.88 25.27 15.88
CA ALA A 729 10.03 26.17 16.65
C ALA A 729 9.22 27.14 15.75
N ILE A 730 8.10 27.63 16.30
CA ILE A 730 7.24 28.66 15.71
C ILE A 730 7.18 29.82 16.71
N GLY A 731 7.84 30.95 16.42
CA GLY A 731 8.15 31.97 17.43
C GLY A 731 8.93 31.35 18.59
N ASP A 732 8.46 31.55 19.83
CA ASP A 732 9.07 30.99 21.03
C ASP A 732 8.61 29.55 21.36
N LYS A 733 7.65 29.00 20.59
CA LYS A 733 7.09 27.68 20.84
C LYS A 733 7.91 26.59 20.15
N ILE A 734 8.66 25.83 20.94
CA ILE A 734 9.40 24.64 20.47
C ILE A 734 8.41 23.55 20.06
N LEU A 735 8.58 23.01 18.85
CA LEU A 735 7.81 21.90 18.33
C LEU A 735 8.49 20.57 18.70
N HIS A 736 7.79 19.73 19.45
CA HIS A 736 8.22 18.38 19.82
C HIS A 736 6.99 17.49 20.03
N ASN A 737 7.16 16.18 19.83
CA ASN A 737 6.10 15.16 20.06
C ASN A 737 4.78 15.45 19.32
N LEU A 738 4.87 15.98 18.11
CA LEU A 738 3.70 16.34 17.32
C LEU A 738 2.94 15.09 16.82
N PRO A 739 1.63 15.24 16.57
CA PRO A 739 0.91 14.31 15.72
C PRO A 739 1.48 14.22 14.30
N VAL A 740 1.73 13.03 13.72
CA VAL A 740 0.62 12.29 13.12
C VAL A 740 -0.08 13.21 12.11
N ASN A 741 -1.29 13.58 12.50
CA ASN A 741 -2.15 14.52 11.79
C ASN A 741 -1.92 16.00 12.18
N ALA A 742 -0.71 16.40 12.62
CA ALA A 742 -0.50 17.80 12.95
C ALA A 742 -0.77 18.66 11.70
N PRO A 743 -1.45 19.81 11.87
CA PRO A 743 -1.68 20.71 10.77
C PRO A 743 -0.37 21.13 10.12
N ASN A 744 -0.44 21.45 8.84
CA ASN A 744 0.69 22.03 8.13
C ASN A 744 1.15 23.34 8.80
N ILE A 745 2.42 23.67 8.63
CA ILE A 745 3.09 24.80 9.27
C ILE A 745 2.38 26.15 9.09
N ASP A 746 1.76 26.41 7.94
CA ASP A 746 1.01 27.64 7.68
C ASP A 746 -0.19 27.81 8.61
N VAL A 747 -0.92 26.71 8.89
CA VAL A 747 -2.05 26.70 9.82
C VAL A 747 -1.58 27.04 11.23
N LEU A 748 -0.47 26.45 11.67
CA LEU A 748 0.11 26.70 12.99
C LEU A 748 0.59 28.15 13.12
N ILE A 749 1.26 28.69 12.09
CA ILE A 749 1.69 30.09 12.05
C ILE A 749 0.48 31.02 12.16
N ASN A 750 -0.59 30.77 11.41
CA ASN A 750 -1.79 31.61 11.43
C ASN A 750 -2.55 31.54 12.75
N GLN A 751 -2.56 30.37 13.42
CA GLN A 751 -3.17 30.20 14.74
C GLN A 751 -2.41 30.97 15.83
N ILE A 752 -1.07 30.91 15.81
CA ILE A 752 -0.21 31.50 16.85
C ILE A 752 0.12 32.97 16.53
N LYS A 753 -0.04 33.40 15.27
CA LYS A 753 0.28 34.75 14.76
C LYS A 753 1.73 35.14 14.98
N VAL A 754 2.66 34.26 14.63
CA VAL A 754 4.11 34.52 14.76
C VAL A 754 4.70 35.18 13.52
N THR A 755 5.88 35.79 13.70
CA THR A 755 6.64 36.43 12.61
C THR A 755 7.88 35.64 12.18
N THR A 756 8.30 34.63 12.97
CA THR A 756 9.51 33.84 12.72
C THR A 756 9.27 32.34 12.92
N VAL A 757 10.03 31.53 12.19
CA VAL A 757 10.06 30.07 12.26
C VAL A 757 11.51 29.62 12.38
N SER A 758 11.81 28.78 13.36
CA SER A 758 13.14 28.19 13.53
C SER A 758 13.19 26.86 12.79
N VAL A 759 14.21 26.71 11.96
CA VAL A 759 14.44 25.55 11.10
C VAL A 759 15.84 25.02 11.34
N MET A 760 15.99 23.71 11.34
CA MET A 760 17.28 23.03 11.34
C MET A 760 17.41 22.29 10.02
N ASP A 761 18.45 22.63 9.25
CA ASP A 761 18.64 21.99 7.95
C ASP A 761 19.19 20.56 8.07
N SER A 762 19.23 19.85 6.95
CA SER A 762 19.72 18.46 6.87
C SER A 762 21.16 18.25 7.39
N LYS A 763 21.95 19.32 7.52
CA LYS A 763 23.32 19.32 8.04
C LYS A 763 23.41 19.72 9.51
N GLY A 764 22.27 19.94 10.17
CA GLY A 764 22.18 20.34 11.57
C GLY A 764 22.38 21.84 11.82
N VAL A 765 22.38 22.68 10.78
CA VAL A 765 22.55 24.12 10.92
C VAL A 765 21.21 24.77 11.23
N ALA A 766 21.13 25.47 12.36
CA ALA A 766 19.94 26.23 12.75
C ALA A 766 19.84 27.56 11.97
N LYS A 767 18.63 27.85 11.48
CA LYS A 767 18.28 29.09 10.76
C LYS A 767 16.97 29.62 11.32
N GLN A 768 16.84 30.94 11.38
CA GLN A 768 15.57 31.59 11.69
C GLN A 768 15.04 32.26 10.42
N LEU A 769 13.86 31.86 9.98
CA LEU A 769 13.25 32.30 8.74
C LEU A 769 11.99 33.12 9.02
N PRO A 770 11.67 34.12 8.18
CA PRO A 770 10.47 34.93 8.37
C PRO A 770 9.22 34.08 8.06
N ALA A 771 8.21 34.14 8.92
CA ALA A 771 6.99 33.33 8.81
C ALA A 771 6.26 33.51 7.47
N LYS A 772 6.37 34.69 6.85
CA LYS A 772 5.84 34.98 5.50
C LYS A 772 6.33 34.02 4.41
N LEU A 773 7.49 33.36 4.60
CA LEU A 773 8.04 32.37 3.67
C LEU A 773 7.19 31.10 3.60
N PHE A 774 6.43 30.81 4.67
CA PHE A 774 5.62 29.60 4.82
C PHE A 774 4.13 29.86 4.52
N LEU A 775 3.75 31.11 4.30
CA LEU A 775 2.36 31.52 4.06
C LEU A 775 2.12 31.77 2.57
N SER A 776 0.96 31.37 2.06
CA SER A 776 0.55 31.67 0.69
C SER A 776 0.57 33.18 0.44
N LYS A 777 1.09 33.61 -0.72
CA LYS A 777 0.99 35.00 -1.18
C LYS A 777 -0.50 35.32 -1.40
N GLN A 778 -0.99 36.37 -0.73
CA GLN A 778 -2.39 36.81 -0.84
C GLN A 778 -2.69 37.40 -2.21
#